data_AF-A0A954ZRF2-F1
#
_entry.id   AF-A0A954ZRF2-F1
#
_cell.length_a   1.000
_cell.length_b   1.000
_cell.length_c   1.000
_cell.angle_alpha   90.00
_cell.angle_beta   90.00
_cell.angle_gamma   90.00
#
_symmetry.space_group_name_H-M   'P 1'
#
loop_
_entity.id
_entity.type
_entity.pdbx_description
1 polymer ?
#
loop_
_entity_poly.entity_id
_entity_poly.type
_entity_poly.pdbx_seq_one_letter_code
_entity_poly.pdbx_strand_id
1 'polypeptide(L)'
;SPEADVVSRVQRDAAAARLLGERLFTGLGSFQEIQLADNIADAILVETAEGPPERELLRVLRPEGWSLSSTGRLVKPIPADTDVWSHPYHGPDNNPQSSDRRLRGRLTTQFLAEPLFSPMPEQTVVSGGRIFKAMGHIAHKANQNAWLNTLVCSNAYNGTILWQRKLPEGFMLHRNTMVATDDVLLMGDAESCKVIDAATGEVRHEITVGEDISDGPVWKWMAVKDNVLYALVGNPEVQVDTMRSIRRGLGHWPWDMWKGHDYKDPRTSFGFGRTLVAIDLKTNERLWHYRDDEFLDARGVCMNDDQIFCYSPERFLMSVSRQNGTLLWKNNSPQVLEAIGTNGPAQHYVTGYATTCYIKCNADYLFFAGPQRSTLVVASTNDGKLAWTYPHGNLQLVLREDGVYAAGPAITGVRLDYATGETLANLPTRRACTRATGCADSIFYRTTGGTVRVMTADASAEHIAPMRPPCQDGVIVAHGHAYWGPWMCGCQLSLYGHIALAPVGEGAVTSVEPAHWTASQYDVVQPLHADQADWTTYRADNARSDQAPAALPSKAELSWQTQVNAQQLLTAPVTAGNFVFVADRSGTITAFDLDGNARWTAQVPGAIYSAPSIAQDRLVVGAGDGCVHAFEATTGRPLWRYRVAPTTQRIPIYGKLVSRWPVAGG
;
A
#
# COMPACT_ATOMS: atom_id res chain seq x y z
N SER A 1 35.33 -3.77 22.53
CA SER A 1 36.29 -3.60 21.43
C SER A 1 36.16 -2.16 20.92
N PRO A 2 37.13 -1.62 20.17
CA PRO A 2 37.06 -0.26 19.63
C PRO A 2 35.78 0.01 18.82
N GLU A 3 35.27 -0.99 18.09
CA GLU A 3 34.03 -0.89 17.32
C GLU A 3 32.80 -0.76 18.23
N ALA A 4 32.78 -1.49 19.34
CA ALA A 4 31.72 -1.37 20.34
C ALA A 4 31.70 0.04 20.96
N ASP A 5 32.87 0.63 21.21
CA ASP A 5 32.98 1.99 21.76
C ASP A 5 32.49 3.05 20.76
N VAL A 6 32.76 2.86 19.46
CA VAL A 6 32.22 3.71 18.38
C VAL A 6 30.69 3.61 18.37
N VAL A 7 30.14 2.40 18.35
CA VAL A 7 28.68 2.20 18.35
C VAL A 7 28.04 2.85 19.58
N SER A 8 28.59 2.63 20.77
CA SER A 8 28.08 3.23 22.01
C SER A 8 28.19 4.75 22.03
N ARG A 9 29.21 5.34 21.40
CA ARG A 9 29.32 6.80 21.25
C ARG A 9 28.25 7.33 20.29
N VAL A 10 28.11 6.74 19.09
CA VAL A 10 27.08 7.15 18.13
C VAL A 10 25.68 7.02 18.73
N GLN A 11 25.42 5.95 19.49
CA GLN A 11 24.16 5.77 20.19
C GLN A 11 23.90 6.88 21.21
N ARG A 12 24.88 7.23 22.05
CA ARG A 12 24.76 8.35 23.00
C ARG A 12 24.49 9.67 22.30
N ASP A 13 25.27 10.00 21.27
CA ASP A 13 25.16 11.27 20.57
C ASP A 13 23.83 11.37 19.81
N ALA A 14 23.43 10.29 19.13
CA ALA A 14 22.14 10.20 18.46
C ALA A 14 20.97 10.23 19.46
N ALA A 15 21.09 9.62 20.64
CA ALA A 15 20.06 9.70 21.69
C ALA A 15 19.94 11.12 22.25
N ALA A 16 21.07 11.79 22.53
CA ALA A 16 21.08 13.18 22.98
C ALA A 16 20.46 14.12 21.93
N ALA A 17 20.67 13.84 20.65
CA ALA A 17 20.05 14.57 19.53
C ALA A 17 18.62 14.12 19.19
N ARG A 18 18.07 13.12 19.90
CA ARG A 18 16.74 12.51 19.64
C ARG A 18 16.59 11.93 18.22
N LEU A 19 17.68 11.41 17.67
CA LEU A 19 17.76 10.76 16.37
C LEU A 19 17.84 9.23 16.46
N LEU A 20 18.33 8.70 17.59
CA LEU A 20 18.51 7.26 17.76
C LEU A 20 17.16 6.53 17.69
N GLY A 21 17.08 5.51 16.84
CA GLY A 21 15.87 4.72 16.64
C GLY A 21 14.77 5.45 15.88
N GLU A 22 14.96 6.73 15.52
CA GLU A 22 14.04 7.53 14.70
C GLU A 22 14.60 7.71 13.29
N ARG A 23 15.81 8.25 13.18
CA ARG A 23 16.50 8.55 11.92
C ARG A 23 17.84 7.84 11.80
N LEU A 24 18.50 7.60 12.93
CA LEU A 24 19.78 6.92 13.01
C LEU A 24 19.61 5.58 13.71
N PHE A 25 20.07 4.52 13.07
CA PHE A 25 20.11 3.17 13.61
C PHE A 25 21.55 2.69 13.52
N THR A 26 22.03 2.08 14.60
CA THR A 26 23.39 1.54 14.66
C THR A 26 23.34 0.06 15.02
N GLY A 27 24.32 -0.69 14.54
CA GLY A 27 24.47 -2.09 14.86
C GLY A 27 25.93 -2.51 14.75
N LEU A 28 26.29 -3.53 15.52
CA LEU A 28 27.55 -4.25 15.37
C LEU A 28 27.23 -5.55 14.64
N GLY A 29 28.01 -5.89 13.61
CA GLY A 29 27.79 -7.08 12.79
C GLY A 29 28.96 -7.40 11.89
N SER A 30 28.94 -8.58 11.29
CA SER A 30 29.92 -9.01 10.30
C SER A 30 29.63 -8.35 8.95
N PHE A 31 30.69 -8.06 8.17
CA PHE A 31 30.55 -7.65 6.78
C PHE A 31 29.89 -8.70 5.89
N GLN A 32 29.84 -9.96 6.32
CA GLN A 32 29.18 -11.03 5.57
C GLN A 32 27.65 -10.95 5.60
N GLU A 33 27.06 -10.24 6.56
CA GLU A 33 25.62 -10.14 6.74
C GLU A 33 25.25 -8.77 7.36
N ILE A 34 24.93 -7.82 6.49
CA ILE A 34 24.32 -6.54 6.86
C ILE A 34 22.90 -6.84 7.35
N GLN A 35 22.55 -6.30 8.52
CA GLN A 35 21.30 -6.62 9.23
C GLN A 35 20.03 -6.00 8.61
N LEU A 36 20.04 -5.72 7.31
CA LEU A 36 18.90 -5.25 6.55
C LEU A 36 18.33 -6.38 5.70
N ALA A 37 17.02 -6.39 5.53
CA ALA A 37 16.38 -7.25 4.55
C ALA A 37 16.78 -6.85 3.11
N ASP A 38 16.42 -7.70 2.16
CA ASP A 38 16.72 -7.51 0.76
C ASP A 38 16.03 -6.25 0.21
N ASN A 39 16.70 -5.55 -0.70
CA ASN A 39 16.16 -4.38 -1.39
C ASN A 39 15.77 -3.18 -0.49
N ILE A 40 16.37 -3.00 0.69
CA ILE A 40 15.99 -1.90 1.59
C ILE A 40 16.81 -0.62 1.36
N ALA A 41 18.12 -0.74 1.10
CA ALA A 41 19.01 0.40 1.09
C ALA A 41 18.98 1.15 -0.24
N ASP A 42 18.79 2.47 -0.18
CA ASP A 42 18.97 3.38 -1.31
C ASP A 42 20.45 3.57 -1.66
N ALA A 43 21.30 3.67 -0.63
CA ALA A 43 22.74 3.80 -0.78
C ALA A 43 23.51 3.08 0.34
N ILE A 44 24.74 2.66 0.04
CA ILE A 44 25.68 2.10 1.04
C ILE A 44 27.04 2.78 0.88
N LEU A 45 27.59 3.31 1.97
CA LEU A 45 28.93 3.90 2.00
C LEU A 45 29.85 3.00 2.83
N VAL A 46 31.00 2.62 2.27
CA VAL A 46 32.00 1.76 2.92
C VAL A 46 33.29 2.53 3.08
N GLU A 47 33.64 2.85 4.33
CA GLU A 47 34.81 3.68 4.67
C GLU A 47 36.12 2.87 4.79
N THR A 48 36.02 1.54 4.96
CA THR A 48 37.15 0.65 5.21
C THR A 48 37.67 -0.03 3.94
N ALA A 49 38.94 -0.44 3.94
CA ALA A 49 39.53 -1.22 2.85
C ALA A 49 38.94 -2.64 2.77
N GLU A 50 38.67 -3.25 3.93
CA GLU A 50 37.87 -4.48 4.03
C GLU A 50 36.40 -4.09 4.16
N GLY A 51 35.52 -4.69 3.35
CA GLY A 51 34.10 -4.35 3.34
C GLY A 51 33.19 -5.53 3.00
N PRO A 52 31.87 -5.31 2.96
CA PRO A 52 30.91 -6.34 2.58
C PRO A 52 31.22 -6.88 1.17
N PRO A 53 31.08 -8.20 0.94
CA PRO A 53 31.25 -8.75 -0.40
C PRO A 53 30.17 -8.18 -1.33
N GLU A 54 30.47 -8.08 -2.63
CA GLU A 54 29.55 -7.51 -3.63
C GLU A 54 28.16 -8.14 -3.58
N ARG A 55 28.08 -9.47 -3.39
CA ARG A 55 26.82 -10.21 -3.24
C ARG A 55 25.92 -9.64 -2.13
N GLU A 56 26.52 -9.18 -1.04
CA GLU A 56 25.81 -8.68 0.13
C GLU A 56 25.38 -7.22 -0.08
N LEU A 57 26.24 -6.41 -0.71
CA LEU A 57 25.86 -5.06 -1.16
C LEU A 57 24.65 -5.15 -2.11
N LEU A 58 24.72 -6.02 -3.12
CA LEU A 58 23.62 -6.23 -4.06
C LEU A 58 22.38 -6.83 -3.40
N ARG A 59 22.49 -7.64 -2.35
CA ARG A 59 21.31 -8.16 -1.64
C ARG A 59 20.51 -7.02 -1.01
N VAL A 60 21.20 -6.15 -0.27
CA VAL A 60 20.58 -5.12 0.57
C VAL A 60 20.18 -3.88 -0.23
N LEU A 61 20.95 -3.49 -1.25
CA LEU A 61 20.57 -2.39 -2.12
C LEU A 61 19.23 -2.69 -2.79
N ARG A 62 18.35 -1.70 -2.85
CA ARG A 62 17.20 -1.78 -3.76
C ARG A 62 17.67 -1.72 -5.21
N PRO A 63 16.87 -2.19 -6.19
CA PRO A 63 17.13 -1.92 -7.60
C PRO A 63 17.42 -0.44 -7.84
N GLU A 64 18.45 -0.16 -8.63
CA GLU A 64 19.04 1.18 -8.90
C GLU A 64 19.66 1.90 -7.69
N GLY A 65 19.60 1.29 -6.50
CA GLY A 65 20.40 1.71 -5.36
C GLY A 65 21.89 1.52 -5.64
N TRP A 66 22.74 2.30 -4.97
CA TRP A 66 24.17 2.31 -5.25
C TRP A 66 25.03 2.20 -4.00
N SER A 67 26.21 1.59 -4.11
CA SER A 67 27.23 1.68 -3.07
C SER A 67 28.44 2.46 -3.55
N LEU A 68 29.19 3.02 -2.60
CA LEU A 68 30.48 3.63 -2.82
C LEU A 68 31.47 3.09 -1.79
N SER A 69 32.58 2.55 -2.28
CA SER A 69 33.70 2.04 -1.48
C SER A 69 35.03 2.54 -2.05
N SER A 70 36.13 2.21 -1.38
CA SER A 70 37.49 2.41 -1.90
C SER A 70 37.75 1.70 -3.24
N THR A 71 36.99 0.64 -3.55
CA THR A 71 37.13 -0.15 -4.78
C THR A 71 36.26 0.36 -5.94
N GLY A 72 35.33 1.29 -5.68
CA GLY A 72 34.53 1.95 -6.71
C GLY A 72 33.05 2.06 -6.35
N ARG A 73 32.24 2.38 -7.38
CA ARG A 73 30.79 2.49 -7.30
C ARG A 73 30.13 1.25 -7.88
N LEU A 74 29.16 0.70 -7.17
CA LEU A 74 28.29 -0.39 -7.63
C LEU A 74 26.86 0.13 -7.73
N VAL A 75 26.10 -0.31 -8.72
CA VAL A 75 24.67 -0.02 -8.85
C VAL A 75 23.93 -1.34 -9.03
N LYS A 76 22.88 -1.57 -8.26
CA LYS A 76 22.10 -2.80 -8.40
C LYS A 76 21.24 -2.74 -9.66
N PRO A 77 21.33 -3.74 -10.56
CA PRO A 77 20.50 -3.76 -11.76
C PRO A 77 19.02 -3.95 -11.43
N ILE A 78 18.15 -3.47 -12.32
CA ILE A 78 16.72 -3.77 -12.24
C ILE A 78 16.53 -5.27 -12.52
N PRO A 79 15.86 -6.00 -11.61
CA PRO A 79 15.30 -7.31 -11.86
C PRO A 79 14.69 -7.51 -13.26
N ALA A 80 15.16 -8.53 -14.00
CA ALA A 80 14.39 -9.05 -15.12
C ALA A 80 13.05 -9.64 -14.64
N ASP A 81 12.07 -9.68 -15.53
CA ASP A 81 10.73 -10.23 -15.30
C ASP A 81 9.88 -9.53 -14.23
N THR A 82 10.21 -8.29 -13.88
CA THR A 82 9.31 -7.41 -13.12
C THR A 82 8.51 -6.52 -14.05
N ASP A 83 7.34 -6.12 -13.58
CA ASP A 83 6.46 -5.20 -14.31
C ASP A 83 6.28 -3.87 -13.56
N VAL A 84 5.70 -2.89 -14.23
CA VAL A 84 5.23 -1.63 -13.69
C VAL A 84 3.69 -1.63 -13.63
N TRP A 85 3.13 -0.70 -12.88
CA TRP A 85 1.69 -0.43 -12.84
C TRP A 85 1.45 1.02 -13.26
N SER A 86 1.67 1.30 -14.54
CA SER A 86 1.76 2.68 -15.07
C SER A 86 0.44 3.43 -15.05
N HIS A 87 -0.69 2.72 -15.17
CA HIS A 87 -2.04 3.31 -15.21
C HIS A 87 -2.89 2.88 -14.02
N PRO A 88 -3.99 3.58 -13.68
CA PRO A 88 -4.80 3.23 -12.52
C PRO A 88 -5.37 1.82 -12.62
N TYR A 89 -5.56 1.29 -13.83
CA TYR A 89 -6.00 -0.08 -14.13
C TYR A 89 -4.88 -0.92 -14.77
N HIS A 90 -3.63 -0.71 -14.34
CA HIS A 90 -2.38 -1.30 -14.86
C HIS A 90 -1.97 -0.76 -16.23
N GLY A 91 -2.80 -0.96 -17.26
CA GLY A 91 -2.55 -0.52 -18.63
C GLY A 91 -3.68 0.29 -19.26
N PRO A 92 -3.50 0.76 -20.50
CA PRO A 92 -4.50 1.55 -21.24
C PRO A 92 -5.70 0.73 -21.72
N ASP A 93 -5.59 -0.59 -21.71
CA ASP A 93 -6.67 -1.56 -21.97
C ASP A 93 -7.65 -1.70 -20.79
N ASN A 94 -7.36 -1.00 -19.68
CA ASN A 94 -8.02 -1.08 -18.39
C ASN A 94 -8.01 -2.48 -17.76
N ASN A 95 -7.09 -3.37 -18.14
CA ASN A 95 -6.97 -4.71 -17.57
C ASN A 95 -6.00 -4.72 -16.38
N PRO A 96 -6.46 -4.88 -15.12
CA PRO A 96 -5.62 -4.82 -13.93
C PRO A 96 -4.81 -6.11 -13.73
N GLN A 97 -3.98 -6.46 -14.72
CA GLN A 97 -3.22 -7.69 -14.83
C GLN A 97 -1.74 -7.36 -15.03
N SER A 98 -0.97 -7.40 -13.94
CA SER A 98 0.48 -7.30 -14.00
C SER A 98 1.09 -8.51 -14.73
N SER A 99 2.10 -8.25 -15.54
CA SER A 99 2.94 -9.26 -16.18
C SER A 99 4.11 -9.72 -15.29
N ASP A 100 4.23 -9.16 -14.07
CA ASP A 100 5.31 -9.48 -13.13
C ASP A 100 5.36 -10.98 -12.82
N ARG A 101 6.51 -11.60 -13.06
CA ARG A 101 6.74 -13.03 -12.86
C ARG A 101 7.56 -13.31 -11.61
N ARG A 102 8.00 -12.29 -10.88
CA ARG A 102 8.76 -12.46 -9.64
C ARG A 102 7.84 -12.68 -8.44
N LEU A 103 6.65 -12.10 -8.42
CA LEU A 103 5.69 -12.29 -7.32
C LEU A 103 5.10 -13.71 -7.28
N ARG A 104 5.88 -14.70 -6.82
CA ARG A 104 5.52 -16.13 -6.77
C ARG A 104 5.87 -16.76 -5.42
N GLY A 105 5.24 -17.90 -5.13
CA GLY A 105 5.49 -18.66 -3.90
C GLY A 105 5.07 -17.94 -2.62
N ARG A 106 5.69 -18.31 -1.50
CA ARG A 106 5.37 -17.73 -0.18
C ARG A 106 5.80 -16.26 -0.13
N LEU A 107 4.93 -15.40 0.39
CA LEU A 107 5.21 -13.98 0.56
C LEU A 107 5.67 -13.66 1.99
N THR A 108 6.48 -12.61 2.16
CA THR A 108 6.90 -12.07 3.45
C THR A 108 6.82 -10.54 3.45
N THR A 109 6.74 -9.94 4.63
CA THR A 109 6.66 -8.48 4.76
C THR A 109 7.97 -7.83 4.32
N GLN A 110 7.85 -6.90 3.38
CA GLN A 110 8.93 -6.03 2.92
C GLN A 110 8.96 -4.75 3.75
N PHE A 111 7.83 -4.06 3.90
CA PHE A 111 7.67 -2.91 4.79
C PHE A 111 6.21 -2.68 5.20
N LEU A 112 6.03 -1.90 6.27
CA LEU A 112 4.80 -1.19 6.62
C LEU A 112 5.12 0.30 6.73
N ALA A 113 4.35 1.18 6.10
CA ALA A 113 4.69 2.59 6.00
C ALA A 113 3.46 3.51 6.15
N GLU A 114 3.73 4.79 6.41
CA GLU A 114 2.74 5.85 6.30
C GLU A 114 2.44 6.17 4.82
N PRO A 115 1.28 6.78 4.51
CA PRO A 115 0.17 7.13 5.40
C PRO A 115 -0.54 5.91 5.99
N LEU A 116 -1.03 6.02 7.24
CA LEU A 116 -1.81 4.95 7.87
C LEU A 116 -3.22 4.81 7.28
N PHE A 117 -3.82 5.95 6.94
CA PHE A 117 -5.19 6.07 6.46
C PHE A 117 -5.25 7.01 5.25
N SER A 118 -6.17 6.75 4.32
CA SER A 118 -6.43 7.62 3.17
C SER A 118 -7.88 8.13 3.17
N PRO A 119 -8.10 9.37 2.70
CA PRO A 119 -9.40 9.82 2.23
C PRO A 119 -9.70 9.24 0.84
N MET A 120 -10.89 9.55 0.33
CA MET A 120 -11.39 9.09 -0.95
C MET A 120 -11.62 10.22 -1.96
N PRO A 121 -11.70 9.87 -3.26
CA PRO A 121 -11.24 8.60 -3.83
C PRO A 121 -9.71 8.47 -3.73
N GLU A 122 -9.17 7.33 -4.14
CA GLU A 122 -7.73 7.14 -4.26
C GLU A 122 -7.38 6.49 -5.59
N GLN A 123 -6.17 6.78 -6.08
CA GLN A 123 -5.58 6.10 -7.23
C GLN A 123 -4.10 5.91 -6.99
N THR A 124 -3.59 4.74 -7.39
CA THR A 124 -2.18 4.40 -7.28
C THR A 124 -1.61 3.98 -8.64
N VAL A 125 -0.41 4.47 -8.96
CA VAL A 125 0.42 4.02 -10.08
C VAL A 125 1.86 3.79 -9.59
N VAL A 126 2.58 2.86 -10.21
CA VAL A 126 3.91 2.41 -9.77
C VAL A 126 4.85 2.29 -10.96
N SER A 127 5.96 3.03 -10.97
CA SER A 127 7.02 2.97 -11.99
C SER A 127 8.34 3.49 -11.43
N GLY A 128 9.47 3.13 -12.03
CA GLY A 128 10.79 3.65 -11.64
C GLY A 128 11.14 3.47 -10.16
N GLY A 129 10.71 2.37 -9.54
CA GLY A 129 10.92 2.10 -8.12
C GLY A 129 10.15 3.04 -7.18
N ARG A 130 9.08 3.68 -7.67
CA ARG A 130 8.27 4.67 -6.95
C ARG A 130 6.79 4.33 -7.03
N ILE A 131 6.09 4.61 -5.94
CA ILE A 131 4.64 4.48 -5.82
C ILE A 131 4.08 5.89 -5.71
N PHE A 132 3.29 6.29 -6.69
CA PHE A 132 2.57 7.55 -6.70
C PHE A 132 1.13 7.29 -6.31
N LYS A 133 0.67 7.99 -5.28
CA LYS A 133 -0.70 7.85 -4.79
C LYS A 133 -1.36 9.20 -4.61
N ALA A 134 -2.45 9.39 -5.33
CA ALA A 134 -3.33 10.52 -5.16
C ALA A 134 -4.46 10.15 -4.17
N MET A 135 -4.75 11.07 -3.26
CA MET A 135 -5.78 10.96 -2.24
C MET A 135 -6.73 12.16 -2.35
N GLY A 136 -8.01 11.86 -2.48
CA GLY A 136 -9.03 12.82 -2.90
C GLY A 136 -9.64 13.67 -1.79
N HIS A 137 -10.83 14.17 -2.09
CA HIS A 137 -11.50 15.27 -1.38
C HIS A 137 -12.49 14.81 -0.29
N ILE A 138 -12.59 13.51 0.02
CA ILE A 138 -13.58 13.00 0.99
C ILE A 138 -12.91 12.27 2.15
N ALA A 139 -13.01 12.83 3.35
CA ALA A 139 -12.67 12.16 4.59
C ALA A 139 -13.95 11.69 5.25
N HIS A 140 -14.07 10.37 5.49
CA HIS A 140 -15.18 9.82 6.27
C HIS A 140 -14.90 9.86 7.77
N LYS A 141 -13.62 9.94 8.15
CA LYS A 141 -13.16 9.98 9.53
C LYS A 141 -12.16 11.10 9.74
N ALA A 142 -12.11 11.63 10.95
CA ALA A 142 -11.24 12.76 11.31
C ALA A 142 -9.74 12.49 11.08
N ASN A 143 -9.30 11.24 11.26
CA ASN A 143 -7.92 10.84 11.02
C ASN A 143 -7.50 10.81 9.54
N GLN A 144 -8.46 10.91 8.61
CA GLN A 144 -8.20 11.01 7.17
C GLN A 144 -8.03 12.46 6.70
N ASN A 145 -8.47 13.45 7.51
CA ASN A 145 -8.45 14.87 7.12
C ASN A 145 -7.05 15.38 6.78
N ALA A 146 -6.00 14.85 7.43
CA ALA A 146 -4.61 15.27 7.19
C ALA A 146 -4.15 15.00 5.76
N TRP A 147 -4.74 14.00 5.11
CA TRP A 147 -4.35 13.48 3.80
C TRP A 147 -5.31 13.89 2.67
N LEU A 148 -6.32 14.74 2.96
CA LEU A 148 -7.21 15.28 1.95
C LEU A 148 -6.44 16.03 0.87
N ASN A 149 -6.86 15.82 -0.39
CA ASN A 149 -6.29 16.46 -1.58
C ASN A 149 -4.76 16.41 -1.55
N THR A 150 -4.19 15.22 -1.50
CA THR A 150 -2.74 15.04 -1.36
C THR A 150 -2.23 14.01 -2.36
N LEU A 151 -1.16 14.35 -3.06
CA LEU A 151 -0.37 13.45 -3.88
C LEU A 151 0.91 13.11 -3.12
N VAL A 152 1.20 11.82 -2.97
CA VAL A 152 2.41 11.32 -2.30
C VAL A 152 3.19 10.42 -3.24
N CYS A 153 4.52 10.55 -3.20
CA CYS A 153 5.43 9.60 -3.81
C CYS A 153 6.21 8.87 -2.72
N SER A 154 6.17 7.55 -2.75
CA SER A 154 6.90 6.67 -1.83
C SER A 154 7.87 5.78 -2.58
N ASN A 155 8.97 5.41 -1.94
CA ASN A 155 9.89 4.40 -2.43
C ASN A 155 9.20 3.02 -2.42
N ALA A 156 9.20 2.33 -3.56
CA ALA A 156 8.49 1.07 -3.75
C ALA A 156 9.11 -0.12 -2.99
N TYR A 157 10.32 0.02 -2.45
CA TYR A 157 11.04 -1.09 -1.81
C TYR A 157 11.16 -0.95 -0.29
N ASN A 158 11.09 0.27 0.23
CA ASN A 158 11.24 0.54 1.67
C ASN A 158 10.14 1.43 2.26
N GLY A 159 9.19 1.91 1.44
CA GLY A 159 8.01 2.66 1.89
C GLY A 159 8.28 4.10 2.32
N THR A 160 9.52 4.58 2.23
CA THR A 160 9.88 5.95 2.60
C THR A 160 9.15 6.96 1.70
N ILE A 161 8.52 7.97 2.29
CA ILE A 161 7.94 9.07 1.52
C ILE A 161 9.08 9.94 0.96
N LEU A 162 9.17 10.02 -0.36
CA LEU A 162 10.19 10.80 -1.07
C LEU A 162 9.78 12.27 -1.16
N TRP A 163 8.52 12.53 -1.49
CA TRP A 163 7.95 13.87 -1.54
C TRP A 163 6.42 13.83 -1.43
N GLN A 164 5.83 14.97 -1.11
CA GLN A 164 4.38 15.16 -0.99
C GLN A 164 3.97 16.49 -1.64
N ARG A 165 2.78 16.52 -2.25
CA ARG A 165 2.19 17.72 -2.84
C ARG A 165 0.73 17.85 -2.40
N LYS A 166 0.30 19.08 -2.14
CA LYS A 166 -1.13 19.37 -2.01
C LYS A 166 -1.75 19.47 -3.40
N LEU A 167 -2.88 18.82 -3.56
CA LEU A 167 -3.79 18.98 -4.69
C LEU A 167 -4.79 20.10 -4.35
N PRO A 168 -5.34 20.78 -5.36
CA PRO A 168 -6.43 21.73 -5.15
C PRO A 168 -7.58 21.15 -4.32
N GLU A 169 -8.26 22.00 -3.54
CA GLU A 169 -9.49 21.61 -2.86
C GLU A 169 -10.52 21.15 -3.92
N GLY A 170 -11.18 20.02 -3.67
CA GLY A 170 -12.16 19.47 -4.61
C GLY A 170 -11.54 18.72 -5.80
N PHE A 171 -10.25 18.36 -5.74
CA PHE A 171 -9.59 17.66 -6.83
C PHE A 171 -10.36 16.39 -7.23
N MET A 172 -10.78 16.34 -8.50
CA MET A 172 -11.63 15.26 -9.01
C MET A 172 -10.82 14.05 -9.45
N LEU A 173 -10.51 13.18 -8.48
CA LEU A 173 -9.72 11.97 -8.69
C LEU A 173 -10.53 10.73 -9.13
N HIS A 174 -11.83 10.86 -9.34
CA HIS A 174 -12.72 9.79 -9.81
C HIS A 174 -12.54 9.41 -11.32
N ARG A 175 -11.35 9.63 -11.89
CA ARG A 175 -11.08 9.54 -13.34
C ARG A 175 -9.75 8.86 -13.63
N ASN A 176 -9.61 8.19 -14.77
CA ASN A 176 -8.33 7.62 -15.19
C ASN A 176 -7.42 8.70 -15.78
N THR A 177 -6.88 9.60 -14.94
CA THR A 177 -6.13 10.79 -15.36
C THR A 177 -4.73 10.88 -14.72
N MET A 178 -4.18 9.73 -14.32
CA MET A 178 -2.86 9.64 -13.72
C MET A 178 -2.07 8.52 -14.38
N VAL A 179 -0.87 8.83 -14.91
CA VAL A 179 -0.01 7.86 -15.59
C VAL A 179 1.43 8.04 -15.13
N ALA A 180 2.09 6.97 -14.69
CA ALA A 180 3.50 7.00 -14.32
C ALA A 180 4.40 6.40 -15.41
N THR A 181 5.55 7.04 -15.56
CA THR A 181 6.74 6.51 -16.24
C THR A 181 7.89 6.53 -15.23
N ASP A 182 9.06 6.05 -15.63
CA ASP A 182 10.23 6.07 -14.73
C ASP A 182 10.72 7.49 -14.42
N ASP A 183 10.52 8.43 -15.35
CA ASP A 183 11.03 9.80 -15.24
C ASP A 183 9.98 10.82 -14.77
N VAL A 184 8.70 10.60 -15.10
CA VAL A 184 7.61 11.54 -14.81
C VAL A 184 6.31 10.87 -14.41
N LEU A 185 5.54 11.58 -13.60
CA LEU A 185 4.12 11.36 -13.35
C LEU A 185 3.30 12.38 -14.15
N LEU A 186 2.43 11.90 -15.02
CA LEU A 186 1.44 12.70 -15.75
C LEU A 186 0.14 12.74 -14.95
N MET A 187 -0.39 13.93 -14.69
CA MET A 187 -1.61 14.10 -13.90
C MET A 187 -2.53 15.16 -14.53
N GLY A 188 -3.64 14.70 -15.10
CA GLY A 188 -4.68 15.55 -15.69
C GLY A 188 -5.62 16.14 -14.64
N ASP A 189 -6.03 17.39 -14.84
CA ASP A 189 -6.96 18.11 -13.99
C ASP A 189 -8.00 18.91 -14.79
N ALA A 190 -8.58 19.93 -14.15
CA ALA A 190 -9.60 20.79 -14.77
C ALA A 190 -9.05 21.77 -15.81
N GLU A 191 -7.73 21.94 -15.91
CA GLU A 191 -7.08 22.98 -16.71
C GLU A 191 -6.05 22.38 -17.69
N SER A 192 -5.32 21.35 -17.26
CA SER A 192 -4.14 20.85 -17.98
C SER A 192 -3.74 19.44 -17.53
N CYS A 193 -2.77 18.86 -18.23
CA CYS A 193 -2.01 17.72 -17.73
C CYS A 193 -0.65 18.20 -17.20
N LYS A 194 -0.42 18.06 -15.90
CA LYS A 194 0.87 18.38 -15.27
C LYS A 194 1.87 17.25 -15.57
N VAL A 195 3.06 17.62 -16.05
CA VAL A 195 4.19 16.70 -16.19
C VAL A 195 5.10 16.87 -14.98
N ILE A 196 4.96 15.97 -14.01
CA ILE A 196 5.63 16.06 -12.71
C ILE A 196 6.88 15.20 -12.73
N ASP A 197 8.03 15.75 -12.36
CA ASP A 197 9.27 15.02 -12.18
C ASP A 197 9.12 13.92 -11.11
N ALA A 198 9.41 12.67 -11.48
CA ALA A 198 9.20 11.52 -10.59
C ALA A 198 10.06 11.57 -9.32
N ALA A 199 11.27 12.14 -9.40
CA ALA A 199 12.24 12.13 -8.31
C ALA A 199 12.01 13.26 -7.30
N THR A 200 11.66 14.45 -7.78
CA THR A 200 11.57 15.68 -6.98
C THR A 200 10.13 16.08 -6.67
N GLY A 201 9.18 15.63 -7.50
CA GLY A 201 7.80 16.07 -7.45
C GLY A 201 7.59 17.46 -8.04
N GLU A 202 8.57 18.09 -8.67
CA GLU A 202 8.37 19.41 -9.29
C GLU A 202 7.63 19.31 -10.63
N VAL A 203 6.79 20.30 -10.97
CA VAL A 203 6.14 20.34 -12.28
C VAL A 203 7.19 20.82 -13.29
N ARG A 204 7.53 19.98 -14.27
CA ARG A 204 8.47 20.34 -15.35
C ARG A 204 7.81 21.29 -16.34
N HIS A 205 6.61 20.96 -16.77
CA HIS A 205 5.76 21.76 -17.65
C HIS A 205 4.32 21.22 -17.63
N GLU A 206 3.44 21.87 -18.38
CA GLU A 206 2.04 21.51 -18.48
C GLU A 206 1.64 21.34 -19.95
N ILE A 207 0.72 20.41 -20.19
CA ILE A 207 0.15 20.12 -21.50
C ILE A 207 -1.30 20.60 -21.48
N THR A 208 -1.65 21.49 -22.40
CA THR A 208 -2.99 22.07 -22.53
C THR A 208 -3.61 21.70 -23.87
N VAL A 209 -4.93 21.56 -23.90
CA VAL A 209 -5.69 21.42 -25.15
C VAL A 209 -6.41 22.73 -25.43
N GLY A 210 -6.22 23.26 -26.64
CA GLY A 210 -6.82 24.53 -27.05
C GLY A 210 -8.34 24.46 -27.23
N GLU A 211 -8.98 25.61 -27.02
CA GLU A 211 -10.43 25.79 -27.23
C GLU A 211 -10.84 25.67 -28.70
N ASP A 212 -9.87 25.67 -29.63
CA ASP A 212 -10.09 25.44 -31.06
C ASP A 212 -10.62 24.02 -31.36
N ILE A 213 -10.31 23.04 -30.51
CA ILE A 213 -10.66 21.63 -30.74
C ILE A 213 -11.50 20.98 -29.64
N SER A 214 -11.73 21.65 -28.51
CA SER A 214 -12.48 21.09 -27.39
C SER A 214 -13.48 22.06 -26.78
N ASP A 215 -14.56 21.51 -26.22
CA ASP A 215 -15.59 22.25 -25.49
C ASP A 215 -15.16 22.65 -24.06
N GLY A 216 -13.92 22.34 -23.69
CA GLY A 216 -13.31 22.78 -22.45
C GLY A 216 -11.96 22.12 -22.19
N PRO A 217 -11.21 22.62 -21.21
CA PRO A 217 -9.86 22.15 -20.92
C PRO A 217 -9.80 20.91 -20.02
N VAL A 218 -10.94 20.38 -19.58
CA VAL A 218 -10.97 19.38 -18.50
C VAL A 218 -10.56 18.00 -19.01
N TRP A 219 -9.57 17.40 -18.36
CA TRP A 219 -9.10 16.05 -18.65
C TRP A 219 -10.02 15.01 -18.02
N LYS A 220 -10.45 14.02 -18.81
CA LYS A 220 -11.45 13.01 -18.42
C LYS A 220 -10.86 11.61 -18.34
N TRP A 221 -9.97 11.29 -19.28
CA TRP A 221 -9.26 10.01 -19.38
C TRP A 221 -7.89 10.24 -20.02
N MET A 222 -6.89 9.45 -19.62
CA MET A 222 -5.53 9.49 -20.11
C MET A 222 -4.95 8.08 -20.28
N ALA A 223 -4.17 7.90 -21.34
CA ALA A 223 -3.35 6.72 -21.57
C ALA A 223 -2.00 7.14 -22.17
N VAL A 224 -0.98 6.31 -21.96
CA VAL A 224 0.34 6.50 -22.57
C VAL A 224 0.78 5.18 -23.14
N LYS A 225 1.24 5.21 -24.39
CA LYS A 225 1.85 4.06 -25.08
C LYS A 225 2.84 4.62 -26.11
N ASP A 226 4.01 4.00 -26.21
CA ASP A 226 5.06 4.35 -27.16
C ASP A 226 5.42 5.86 -27.15
N ASN A 227 5.48 6.44 -25.95
CA ASN A 227 5.79 7.87 -25.73
C ASN A 227 4.75 8.87 -26.28
N VAL A 228 3.55 8.40 -26.61
CA VAL A 228 2.40 9.23 -27.00
C VAL A 228 1.38 9.24 -25.87
N LEU A 229 0.94 10.44 -25.48
CA LEU A 229 -0.17 10.67 -24.56
C LEU A 229 -1.47 10.75 -25.34
N TYR A 230 -2.43 9.90 -24.99
CA TYR A 230 -3.79 9.93 -25.48
C TYR A 230 -4.71 10.44 -24.37
N ALA A 231 -5.69 11.27 -24.71
CA ALA A 231 -6.64 11.76 -23.73
C ALA A 231 -8.03 12.01 -24.29
N LEU A 232 -9.03 11.85 -23.42
CA LEU A 232 -10.37 12.40 -23.62
C LEU A 232 -10.45 13.71 -22.82
N VAL A 233 -10.79 14.80 -23.51
CA VAL A 233 -10.96 16.13 -22.93
C VAL A 233 -12.33 16.72 -23.27
N GLY A 234 -12.79 17.67 -22.47
CA GLY A 234 -14.08 18.32 -22.73
C GLY A 234 -14.48 19.40 -21.72
N ASN A 235 -15.77 19.70 -21.76
CA ASN A 235 -16.45 20.73 -20.99
C ASN A 235 -16.18 20.68 -19.48
N PRO A 236 -16.33 21.81 -18.76
CA PRO A 236 -16.38 21.84 -17.31
C PRO A 236 -17.40 20.87 -16.72
N GLU A 237 -17.09 20.31 -15.55
CA GLU A 237 -18.02 19.54 -14.73
C GLU A 237 -18.49 20.35 -13.53
N VAL A 238 -19.53 19.84 -12.87
CA VAL A 238 -19.91 20.35 -11.56
C VAL A 238 -18.72 20.26 -10.59
N GLN A 239 -18.47 21.34 -9.88
CA GLN A 239 -17.42 21.39 -8.86
C GLN A 239 -17.83 20.57 -7.64
N VAL A 240 -16.86 19.90 -7.01
CA VAL A 240 -17.06 19.14 -5.77
C VAL A 240 -16.35 19.82 -4.61
N ASP A 241 -17.00 19.79 -3.47
CA ASP A 241 -16.44 20.32 -2.24
C ASP A 241 -15.55 19.28 -1.56
N THR A 242 -14.55 19.76 -0.84
CA THR A 242 -13.79 18.89 0.06
C THR A 242 -14.54 18.65 1.35
N MET A 243 -14.88 17.39 1.58
CA MET A 243 -15.66 16.91 2.70
C MET A 243 -14.74 16.49 3.84
N ARG A 244 -14.64 17.34 4.86
CA ARG A 244 -13.91 17.05 6.11
C ARG A 244 -14.83 16.34 7.09
N SER A 245 -14.29 15.40 7.87
CA SER A 245 -15.05 14.67 8.89
C SER A 245 -14.62 15.03 10.30
N ILE A 246 -15.60 15.19 11.19
CA ILE A 246 -15.38 15.30 12.64
C ILE A 246 -15.51 13.95 13.35
N ARG A 247 -15.91 12.89 12.64
CA ARG A 247 -16.18 11.57 13.21
C ARG A 247 -14.87 10.90 13.59
N ARG A 248 -14.70 10.60 14.88
CA ARG A 248 -13.51 9.90 15.41
C ARG A 248 -13.63 8.39 15.25
N GLY A 249 -12.49 7.70 15.25
CA GLY A 249 -12.41 6.23 15.37
C GLY A 249 -12.65 5.44 14.08
N LEU A 250 -12.70 4.11 14.23
CA LEU A 250 -13.00 3.16 13.17
C LEU A 250 -14.52 2.92 13.13
N GLY A 251 -15.17 3.07 11.97
CA GLY A 251 -16.63 3.00 11.86
C GLY A 251 -17.16 2.77 10.44
N HIS A 252 -18.48 2.61 10.32
CA HIS A 252 -19.21 2.35 9.07
C HIS A 252 -19.26 3.57 8.15
N TRP A 253 -19.33 3.30 6.85
CA TRP A 253 -19.31 4.29 5.77
C TRP A 253 -20.69 4.91 5.52
N PRO A 254 -20.79 6.24 5.32
CA PRO A 254 -21.97 6.83 4.70
C PRO A 254 -21.93 6.56 3.19
N TRP A 255 -22.99 5.94 2.66
CA TRP A 255 -23.09 5.51 1.26
C TRP A 255 -23.95 6.44 0.40
N ASP A 256 -24.20 7.66 0.88
CA ASP A 256 -25.03 8.62 0.16
C ASP A 256 -24.35 9.06 -1.14
N MET A 257 -25.17 9.25 -2.17
CA MET A 257 -24.74 9.77 -3.47
C MET A 257 -24.49 11.28 -3.37
N TRP A 258 -23.33 11.73 -3.87
CA TRP A 258 -22.94 13.14 -3.95
C TRP A 258 -23.45 13.83 -5.22
N LYS A 259 -23.50 15.16 -5.17
CA LYS A 259 -23.87 16.03 -6.30
C LYS A 259 -22.94 15.79 -7.49
N GLY A 260 -23.50 15.67 -8.69
CA GLY A 260 -22.75 15.48 -9.95
C GLY A 260 -22.59 14.04 -10.45
N HIS A 261 -23.11 13.09 -9.67
CA HIS A 261 -22.99 11.66 -9.94
C HIS A 261 -24.34 11.02 -10.32
N ASP A 262 -25.28 11.82 -10.83
CA ASP A 262 -26.62 11.38 -11.24
C ASP A 262 -26.72 11.01 -12.74
N TYR A 263 -25.68 11.30 -13.53
CA TYR A 263 -25.55 10.96 -14.95
C TYR A 263 -26.66 11.54 -15.84
N LYS A 264 -27.40 12.55 -15.36
CA LYS A 264 -28.56 13.09 -16.09
C LYS A 264 -28.17 14.00 -17.23
N ASP A 265 -27.08 14.74 -17.08
CA ASP A 265 -26.63 15.71 -18.06
C ASP A 265 -25.13 15.55 -18.35
N PRO A 266 -24.74 14.96 -19.49
CA PRO A 266 -23.33 14.77 -19.83
C PRO A 266 -22.55 16.08 -20.02
N ARG A 267 -23.22 17.24 -20.14
CA ARG A 267 -22.56 18.56 -20.21
C ARG A 267 -22.03 19.06 -18.87
N THR A 268 -22.42 18.43 -17.76
CA THR A 268 -21.99 18.83 -16.42
C THR A 268 -21.64 17.65 -15.51
N SER A 269 -22.07 16.43 -15.87
CA SER A 269 -21.77 15.20 -15.16
C SER A 269 -20.32 14.76 -15.34
N PHE A 270 -19.80 14.03 -14.35
CA PHE A 270 -18.42 13.56 -14.34
C PHE A 270 -18.09 12.59 -15.47
N GLY A 271 -16.89 12.75 -16.04
CA GLY A 271 -16.26 11.81 -16.95
C GLY A 271 -16.65 11.99 -18.42
N PHE A 272 -17.55 12.91 -18.76
CA PHE A 272 -17.97 13.09 -20.15
C PHE A 272 -17.08 14.10 -20.89
N GLY A 273 -16.71 13.76 -22.11
CA GLY A 273 -15.96 14.61 -23.03
C GLY A 273 -16.32 14.30 -24.48
N ARG A 274 -15.74 15.03 -25.43
CA ARG A 274 -16.03 14.88 -26.87
C ARG A 274 -14.81 14.82 -27.75
N THR A 275 -13.66 15.23 -27.24
CA THR A 275 -12.43 15.35 -28.01
C THR A 275 -11.41 14.35 -27.52
N LEU A 276 -11.01 13.44 -28.41
CA LEU A 276 -9.82 12.63 -28.25
C LEU A 276 -8.63 13.38 -28.83
N VAL A 277 -7.50 13.36 -28.12
CA VAL A 277 -6.24 13.95 -28.60
C VAL A 277 -5.10 12.95 -28.44
N ALA A 278 -4.14 13.01 -29.36
CA ALA A 278 -2.83 12.36 -29.22
C ALA A 278 -1.72 13.41 -29.26
N ILE A 279 -0.79 13.32 -28.32
CA ILE A 279 0.28 14.29 -28.10
C ILE A 279 1.59 13.53 -27.94
N ASP A 280 2.62 13.89 -28.70
CA ASP A 280 3.95 13.34 -28.53
C ASP A 280 4.61 13.92 -27.27
N LEU A 281 5.02 13.07 -26.33
CA LEU A 281 5.56 13.52 -25.05
C LEU A 281 6.98 14.11 -25.13
N LYS A 282 7.69 13.93 -26.26
CA LYS A 282 9.04 14.51 -26.43
C LYS A 282 8.97 15.95 -26.90
N THR A 283 8.10 16.21 -27.86
CA THR A 283 7.95 17.49 -28.55
C THR A 283 6.83 18.34 -27.97
N ASN A 284 5.90 17.73 -27.23
CA ASN A 284 4.65 18.33 -26.78
C ASN A 284 3.73 18.76 -27.95
N GLU A 285 3.93 18.21 -29.14
CA GLU A 285 3.12 18.49 -30.31
C GLU A 285 1.89 17.58 -30.39
N ARG A 286 0.75 18.17 -30.72
CA ARG A 286 -0.47 17.42 -31.05
C ARG A 286 -0.27 16.67 -32.35
N LEU A 287 -0.28 15.35 -32.30
CA LEU A 287 -0.20 14.47 -33.46
C LEU A 287 -1.52 14.45 -34.24
N TRP A 288 -2.63 14.30 -33.53
CA TRP A 288 -3.98 14.32 -34.10
C TRP A 288 -5.03 14.61 -33.03
N HIS A 289 -6.24 14.95 -33.46
CA HIS A 289 -7.43 14.96 -32.62
C HIS A 289 -8.62 14.37 -33.39
N TYR A 290 -9.57 13.80 -32.65
CA TYR A 290 -10.87 13.39 -33.15
C TYR A 290 -11.94 14.00 -32.25
N ARG A 291 -13.03 14.51 -32.84
CA ARG A 291 -14.14 15.10 -32.08
C ARG A 291 -15.46 14.51 -32.57
N ASP A 292 -16.31 14.13 -31.61
CA ASP A 292 -17.68 13.67 -31.88
C ASP A 292 -18.73 14.70 -31.47
N ASP A 293 -19.89 14.64 -32.11
CA ASP A 293 -21.07 15.44 -31.76
C ASP A 293 -21.80 14.91 -30.53
N GLU A 294 -21.49 13.70 -30.06
CA GLU A 294 -22.04 13.09 -28.85
C GLU A 294 -20.99 12.99 -27.74
N PHE A 295 -21.46 12.89 -26.48
CA PHE A 295 -20.57 12.75 -25.33
C PHE A 295 -20.09 11.31 -25.17
N LEU A 296 -18.76 11.17 -25.04
CA LEU A 296 -18.08 9.92 -24.71
C LEU A 296 -17.87 9.86 -23.20
N ASP A 297 -18.13 8.69 -22.60
CA ASP A 297 -17.92 8.46 -21.17
C ASP A 297 -16.52 7.93 -20.91
N ALA A 298 -15.70 8.64 -20.14
CA ALA A 298 -14.33 8.26 -19.79
C ALA A 298 -14.21 6.87 -19.14
N ARG A 299 -15.25 6.38 -18.45
CA ARG A 299 -15.29 5.03 -17.87
C ARG A 299 -15.54 3.93 -18.91
N GLY A 300 -16.01 4.37 -20.07
CA GLY A 300 -16.24 3.62 -21.30
C GLY A 300 -15.17 3.89 -22.37
N VAL A 301 -13.96 4.34 -21.98
CA VAL A 301 -12.79 4.47 -22.88
C VAL A 301 -11.68 3.50 -22.48
N CYS A 302 -11.19 2.73 -23.45
CA CYS A 302 -10.00 1.88 -23.33
C CYS A 302 -9.24 1.84 -24.67
N MET A 303 -8.01 1.36 -24.66
CA MET A 303 -7.15 1.34 -25.84
C MET A 303 -6.32 0.06 -25.88
N ASN A 304 -6.24 -0.56 -27.05
CA ASN A 304 -5.27 -1.63 -27.34
C ASN A 304 -4.10 -1.08 -28.18
N ASP A 305 -3.26 -1.93 -28.74
CA ASP A 305 -2.07 -1.47 -29.48
C ASP A 305 -2.39 -0.68 -30.77
N ASP A 306 -3.60 -0.78 -31.31
CA ASP A 306 -3.98 -0.21 -32.62
C ASP A 306 -5.14 0.80 -32.55
N GLN A 307 -6.05 0.63 -31.58
CA GLN A 307 -7.36 1.27 -31.56
C GLN A 307 -7.69 1.86 -30.19
N ILE A 308 -8.37 3.02 -30.20
CA ILE A 308 -9.05 3.56 -29.02
C ILE A 308 -10.54 3.31 -29.17
N PHE A 309 -11.12 2.63 -28.18
CA PHE A 309 -12.53 2.30 -28.14
C PHE A 309 -13.26 3.26 -27.20
N CYS A 310 -14.41 3.75 -27.64
CA CYS A 310 -15.22 4.69 -26.87
C CYS A 310 -16.69 4.28 -26.87
N TYR A 311 -17.34 4.52 -25.73
CA TYR A 311 -18.77 4.35 -25.57
C TYR A 311 -19.44 5.69 -25.29
N SER A 312 -20.44 6.01 -26.09
CA SER A 312 -21.43 7.05 -25.77
C SER A 312 -22.68 6.36 -25.24
N PRO A 313 -23.02 6.52 -23.94
CA PRO A 313 -24.11 5.80 -23.31
C PRO A 313 -25.41 5.85 -24.10
N GLU A 314 -25.93 4.66 -24.43
CA GLU A 314 -27.19 4.46 -25.17
C GLU A 314 -27.23 5.06 -26.58
N ARG A 315 -26.10 5.54 -27.12
CA ARG A 315 -25.99 6.12 -28.47
C ARG A 315 -25.23 5.23 -29.43
N PHE A 316 -23.98 4.91 -29.11
CA PHE A 316 -23.12 4.09 -29.95
C PHE A 316 -21.85 3.61 -29.24
N LEU A 317 -21.23 2.60 -29.83
CA LEU A 317 -19.81 2.27 -29.69
C LEU A 317 -19.04 2.82 -30.88
N MET A 318 -17.79 3.21 -30.67
CA MET A 318 -16.91 3.60 -31.77
C MET A 318 -15.47 3.19 -31.52
N SER A 319 -14.69 3.17 -32.59
CA SER A 319 -13.24 3.02 -32.55
C SER A 319 -12.56 4.05 -33.44
N VAL A 320 -11.44 4.60 -32.98
CA VAL A 320 -10.52 5.40 -33.79
C VAL A 320 -9.13 4.75 -33.82
N SER A 321 -8.42 4.95 -34.93
CA SER A 321 -7.02 4.54 -35.05
C SER A 321 -6.16 5.32 -34.06
N ARG A 322 -5.36 4.60 -33.27
CA ARG A 322 -4.36 5.20 -32.38
C ARG A 322 -3.31 5.99 -33.15
N GLN A 323 -3.00 5.57 -34.38
CA GLN A 323 -1.91 6.15 -35.16
C GLN A 323 -2.25 7.55 -35.69
N ASN A 324 -3.50 7.77 -36.13
CA ASN A 324 -3.86 8.99 -36.85
C ASN A 324 -5.24 9.57 -36.49
N GLY A 325 -5.96 8.99 -35.52
CA GLY A 325 -7.26 9.48 -35.08
C GLY A 325 -8.42 9.24 -36.05
N THR A 326 -8.21 8.50 -37.14
CA THR A 326 -9.28 8.21 -38.12
C THR A 326 -10.34 7.31 -37.49
N LEU A 327 -11.62 7.66 -37.67
CA LEU A 327 -12.75 6.82 -37.30
C LEU A 327 -12.72 5.50 -38.10
N LEU A 328 -12.61 4.38 -37.40
CA LEU A 328 -12.56 3.05 -38.02
C LEU A 328 -13.97 2.46 -38.17
N TRP A 329 -14.77 2.57 -37.11
CA TRP A 329 -16.17 2.15 -37.11
C TRP A 329 -16.96 2.89 -36.03
N LYS A 330 -18.27 3.00 -36.26
CA LYS A 330 -19.25 3.55 -35.33
C LYS A 330 -20.52 2.69 -35.40
N ASN A 331 -20.87 2.05 -34.29
CA ASN A 331 -21.93 1.06 -34.21
C ASN A 331 -23.01 1.52 -33.22
N ASN A 332 -24.21 1.75 -33.74
CA ASN A 332 -25.40 2.16 -33.01
C ASN A 332 -26.48 1.06 -32.99
N SER A 333 -26.10 -0.20 -33.19
CA SER A 333 -27.02 -1.34 -33.21
C SER A 333 -27.80 -1.44 -31.89
N PRO A 334 -29.15 -1.48 -31.94
CA PRO A 334 -29.97 -1.69 -30.75
C PRO A 334 -29.56 -2.96 -29.98
N GLN A 335 -29.16 -4.03 -30.68
CA GLN A 335 -28.82 -5.31 -30.06
C GLN A 335 -27.69 -5.19 -29.02
N VAL A 336 -26.61 -4.45 -29.32
CA VAL A 336 -25.50 -4.28 -28.37
C VAL A 336 -25.81 -3.21 -27.32
N LEU A 337 -26.50 -2.13 -27.70
CA LEU A 337 -26.84 -1.03 -26.79
C LEU A 337 -27.86 -1.46 -25.72
N GLU A 338 -28.89 -2.20 -26.12
CA GLU A 338 -29.89 -2.79 -25.20
C GLU A 338 -29.25 -3.83 -24.28
N ALA A 339 -28.29 -4.62 -24.79
CA ALA A 339 -27.55 -5.57 -23.97
C ALA A 339 -26.70 -4.86 -22.89
N ILE A 340 -26.00 -3.77 -23.26
CA ILE A 340 -25.20 -2.97 -22.31
C ILE A 340 -26.11 -2.33 -21.26
N GLY A 341 -27.25 -1.78 -21.69
CA GLY A 341 -28.27 -1.17 -20.85
C GLY A 341 -27.87 0.18 -20.25
N THR A 342 -28.80 0.80 -19.54
CA THR A 342 -28.64 2.10 -18.87
C THR A 342 -27.65 2.05 -17.70
N ASN A 343 -27.11 3.19 -17.29
CA ASN A 343 -26.34 3.30 -16.04
C ASN A 343 -27.23 3.03 -14.80
N GLY A 344 -26.97 1.94 -14.09
CA GLY A 344 -27.58 1.68 -12.78
C GLY A 344 -26.94 2.48 -11.63
N PRO A 345 -27.63 2.63 -10.49
CA PRO A 345 -27.05 3.22 -9.29
C PRO A 345 -25.98 2.30 -8.68
N ALA A 346 -24.83 2.87 -8.30
CA ALA A 346 -23.77 2.11 -7.64
C ALA A 346 -23.00 2.97 -6.62
N GLN A 347 -23.38 2.90 -5.36
CA GLN A 347 -22.67 3.54 -4.26
C GLN A 347 -22.94 2.75 -2.98
N HIS A 348 -22.29 1.61 -2.82
CA HIS A 348 -22.45 0.77 -1.62
C HIS A 348 -21.26 -0.17 -1.45
N TYR A 349 -21.00 -0.68 -0.23
CA TYR A 349 -19.91 -1.63 -0.04
C TYR A 349 -20.09 -2.89 -0.89
N VAL A 350 -21.33 -3.30 -1.19
CA VAL A 350 -21.64 -4.46 -2.03
C VAL A 350 -21.54 -4.12 -3.51
N THR A 351 -22.17 -3.02 -3.93
CA THR A 351 -22.30 -2.71 -5.37
C THR A 351 -21.02 -2.08 -5.92
N GLY A 352 -20.20 -1.43 -5.10
CA GLY A 352 -19.03 -0.67 -5.55
C GLY A 352 -19.36 0.78 -5.87
N TYR A 353 -18.49 1.43 -6.64
CA TYR A 353 -18.59 2.85 -6.98
C TYR A 353 -18.99 3.03 -8.45
N ALA A 354 -19.92 3.95 -8.72
CA ALA A 354 -20.36 4.21 -10.09
C ALA A 354 -19.30 4.95 -10.94
N THR A 355 -18.27 5.53 -10.32
CA THR A 355 -17.11 6.07 -11.04
C THR A 355 -16.11 5.01 -11.50
N THR A 356 -16.36 3.72 -11.22
CA THR A 356 -15.46 2.64 -11.63
C THR A 356 -15.50 2.48 -13.14
N CYS A 357 -14.33 2.40 -13.77
CA CYS A 357 -14.20 2.02 -15.18
C CYS A 357 -14.93 0.70 -15.43
N TYR A 358 -15.77 0.66 -16.46
CA TYR A 358 -16.59 -0.50 -16.78
C TYR A 358 -16.32 -1.08 -18.16
N ILE A 359 -15.46 -0.45 -18.97
CA ILE A 359 -14.95 -1.04 -20.22
C ILE A 359 -13.50 -1.53 -20.05
N LYS A 360 -13.21 -2.67 -20.65
CA LYS A 360 -11.85 -3.20 -20.86
C LYS A 360 -11.75 -3.77 -22.26
N CYS A 361 -10.56 -3.90 -22.82
CA CYS A 361 -10.36 -4.54 -24.11
C CYS A 361 -9.22 -5.56 -24.09
N ASN A 362 -9.25 -6.47 -25.05
CA ASN A 362 -8.05 -7.15 -25.55
C ASN A 362 -7.96 -6.92 -27.07
N ALA A 363 -7.26 -7.79 -27.80
CA ALA A 363 -7.18 -7.68 -29.26
C ALA A 363 -8.55 -7.86 -29.94
N ASP A 364 -9.39 -8.77 -29.42
CA ASP A 364 -10.59 -9.27 -30.12
C ASP A 364 -11.92 -8.76 -29.53
N TYR A 365 -11.93 -8.41 -28.25
CA TYR A 365 -13.14 -8.18 -27.48
C TYR A 365 -13.10 -6.93 -26.60
N LEU A 366 -14.26 -6.28 -26.48
CA LEU A 366 -14.61 -5.24 -25.52
C LEU A 366 -15.52 -5.83 -24.45
N PHE A 367 -15.18 -5.63 -23.18
CA PHE A 367 -15.91 -6.16 -22.04
C PHE A 367 -16.57 -5.03 -21.26
N PHE A 368 -17.90 -5.11 -21.10
CA PHE A 368 -18.70 -4.21 -20.28
C PHE A 368 -19.07 -4.90 -18.98
N ALA A 369 -18.36 -4.58 -17.91
CA ALA A 369 -18.63 -5.11 -16.57
C ALA A 369 -18.22 -4.12 -15.48
N GLY A 370 -19.00 -4.04 -14.43
CA GLY A 370 -18.70 -3.21 -13.29
C GLY A 370 -19.94 -2.86 -12.46
N PRO A 371 -19.76 -2.04 -11.41
CA PRO A 371 -20.78 -1.71 -10.42
C PRO A 371 -22.17 -1.32 -10.98
N GLN A 372 -22.21 -0.65 -12.13
CA GLN A 372 -23.46 -0.15 -12.74
C GLN A 372 -24.10 -1.11 -13.75
N ARG A 373 -23.44 -2.25 -14.06
CA ARG A 373 -23.87 -3.18 -15.10
C ARG A 373 -24.69 -4.31 -14.50
N SER A 374 -25.88 -4.57 -15.06
CA SER A 374 -26.70 -5.74 -14.69
C SER A 374 -26.20 -7.03 -15.37
N THR A 375 -25.63 -6.90 -16.56
CA THR A 375 -25.18 -7.99 -17.44
C THR A 375 -23.74 -7.73 -17.85
N LEU A 376 -22.90 -8.77 -17.91
CA LEU A 376 -21.60 -8.68 -18.57
C LEU A 376 -21.86 -8.80 -20.06
N VAL A 377 -21.44 -7.80 -20.82
CA VAL A 377 -21.61 -7.75 -22.28
C VAL A 377 -20.25 -7.78 -22.94
N VAL A 378 -20.12 -8.61 -23.97
CA VAL A 378 -18.91 -8.69 -24.76
C VAL A 378 -19.22 -8.34 -26.20
N ALA A 379 -18.44 -7.41 -26.75
CA ALA A 379 -18.56 -6.95 -28.13
C ALA A 379 -17.23 -7.14 -28.88
N SER A 380 -17.30 -7.29 -30.20
CA SER A 380 -16.15 -7.38 -31.10
C SER A 380 -15.39 -6.05 -31.17
N THR A 381 -14.05 -6.07 -31.10
CA THR A 381 -13.20 -4.89 -31.35
C THR A 381 -13.16 -4.48 -32.82
N ASN A 382 -13.54 -5.37 -33.73
CA ASN A 382 -13.49 -5.12 -35.18
C ASN A 382 -14.64 -4.24 -35.67
N ASP A 383 -15.80 -4.32 -35.02
CA ASP A 383 -17.03 -3.66 -35.49
C ASP A 383 -18.02 -3.29 -34.37
N GLY A 384 -17.68 -3.51 -33.10
CA GLY A 384 -18.54 -3.21 -31.95
C GLY A 384 -19.79 -4.07 -31.87
N LYS A 385 -19.92 -5.14 -32.68
CA LYS A 385 -21.12 -6.01 -32.63
C LYS A 385 -21.10 -6.89 -31.38
N LEU A 386 -22.28 -7.21 -30.89
CA LEU A 386 -22.46 -8.11 -29.76
C LEU A 386 -21.86 -9.49 -30.10
N ALA A 387 -20.96 -9.98 -29.25
CA ALA A 387 -20.43 -11.33 -29.31
C ALA A 387 -21.28 -12.26 -28.43
N TRP A 388 -21.35 -11.96 -27.13
CA TRP A 388 -22.14 -12.73 -26.16
C TRP A 388 -22.45 -11.91 -24.89
N THR A 389 -23.32 -12.45 -24.05
CA THR A 389 -23.68 -11.87 -22.74
C THR A 389 -23.62 -12.91 -21.62
N TYR A 390 -23.45 -12.43 -20.39
CA TYR A 390 -23.48 -13.26 -19.18
C TYR A 390 -24.39 -12.60 -18.13
N PRO A 391 -25.28 -13.35 -17.44
CA PRO A 391 -26.44 -12.81 -16.69
C PRO A 391 -26.11 -12.01 -15.41
N HIS A 392 -24.84 -11.66 -15.19
CA HIS A 392 -24.38 -10.82 -14.10
C HIS A 392 -23.33 -9.81 -14.61
N GLY A 393 -23.53 -8.53 -14.32
CA GLY A 393 -22.65 -7.45 -14.81
C GLY A 393 -21.76 -6.80 -13.77
N ASN A 394 -22.10 -6.89 -12.47
CA ASN A 394 -21.26 -6.38 -11.39
C ASN A 394 -20.11 -7.34 -11.07
N LEU A 395 -19.22 -7.46 -12.05
CA LEU A 395 -18.05 -8.33 -12.03
C LEU A 395 -16.80 -7.45 -12.10
N GLN A 396 -15.80 -7.78 -11.29
CA GLN A 396 -14.44 -7.29 -11.49
C GLN A 396 -13.72 -8.32 -12.36
N LEU A 397 -13.22 -7.87 -13.51
CA LEU A 397 -12.58 -8.72 -14.49
C LEU A 397 -11.06 -8.57 -14.46
N VAL A 398 -10.37 -9.69 -14.60
CA VAL A 398 -8.96 -9.78 -14.94
C VAL A 398 -8.85 -10.66 -16.19
N LEU A 399 -8.37 -10.09 -17.29
CA LEU A 399 -8.23 -10.76 -18.58
C LEU A 399 -6.84 -11.41 -18.64
N ARG A 400 -6.79 -12.72 -18.87
CA ARG A 400 -5.57 -13.51 -18.98
C ARG A 400 -5.56 -14.36 -20.24
N GLU A 401 -4.43 -14.90 -20.64
CA GLU A 401 -4.34 -15.78 -21.83
C GLU A 401 -5.26 -17.00 -21.74
N ASP A 402 -5.52 -17.50 -20.53
CA ASP A 402 -6.28 -18.73 -20.27
C ASP A 402 -7.76 -18.50 -19.93
N GLY A 403 -8.24 -17.25 -20.02
CA GLY A 403 -9.66 -16.92 -19.88
C GLY A 403 -9.94 -15.59 -19.17
N VAL A 404 -11.23 -15.32 -18.98
CA VAL A 404 -11.74 -14.13 -18.29
C VAL A 404 -12.03 -14.50 -16.83
N TYR A 405 -11.22 -13.99 -15.92
CA TYR A 405 -11.44 -14.17 -14.48
C TYR A 405 -12.43 -13.12 -14.00
N ALA A 406 -13.61 -13.56 -13.60
CA ALA A 406 -14.72 -12.69 -13.22
C ALA A 406 -15.17 -12.96 -11.78
N ALA A 407 -15.09 -11.93 -10.94
CA ALA A 407 -15.48 -12.04 -9.55
C ALA A 407 -16.52 -10.97 -9.16
N GLY A 408 -17.70 -11.41 -8.74
CA GLY A 408 -18.81 -10.55 -8.34
C GLY A 408 -19.26 -10.76 -6.89
N PRO A 409 -20.04 -9.82 -6.31
CA PRO A 409 -20.56 -9.96 -4.95
C PRO A 409 -21.79 -10.87 -4.85
N ALA A 410 -22.46 -11.13 -5.98
CA ALA A 410 -23.74 -11.84 -6.04
C ALA A 410 -23.62 -13.30 -6.49
N ILE A 411 -22.42 -13.74 -6.91
CA ILE A 411 -22.18 -15.07 -7.45
C ILE A 411 -20.87 -15.67 -6.94
N THR A 412 -20.72 -16.98 -7.10
CA THR A 412 -19.41 -17.64 -7.10
C THR A 412 -18.55 -17.02 -8.19
N GLY A 413 -17.28 -16.73 -7.90
CA GLY A 413 -16.38 -16.25 -8.94
C GLY A 413 -16.21 -17.32 -10.02
N VAL A 414 -15.90 -16.91 -11.25
CA VAL A 414 -15.80 -17.83 -12.38
C VAL A 414 -14.61 -17.46 -13.28
N ARG A 415 -14.03 -18.46 -13.93
CA ARG A 415 -13.20 -18.26 -15.12
C ARG A 415 -14.05 -18.59 -16.34
N LEU A 416 -14.18 -17.65 -17.27
CA LEU A 416 -15.00 -17.81 -18.48
C LEU A 416 -14.11 -17.98 -19.72
N ASP A 417 -14.62 -18.71 -20.72
CA ASP A 417 -14.06 -18.73 -22.06
C ASP A 417 -14.28 -17.39 -22.78
N TYR A 418 -13.30 -16.96 -23.57
CA TYR A 418 -13.36 -15.67 -24.28
C TYR A 418 -14.40 -15.61 -25.38
N ALA A 419 -14.56 -16.69 -26.14
CA ALA A 419 -15.38 -16.71 -27.34
C ALA A 419 -16.83 -17.04 -27.02
N THR A 420 -17.07 -17.90 -26.02
CA THR A 420 -18.41 -18.42 -25.72
C THR A 420 -19.03 -17.85 -24.45
N GLY A 421 -18.21 -17.35 -23.51
CA GLY A 421 -18.66 -17.00 -22.17
C GLY A 421 -19.00 -18.22 -21.29
N GLU A 422 -18.66 -19.43 -21.73
CA GLU A 422 -18.87 -20.65 -20.94
C GLU A 422 -17.98 -20.66 -19.69
N THR A 423 -18.50 -21.20 -18.59
CA THR A 423 -17.74 -21.30 -17.34
C THR A 423 -16.74 -22.46 -17.41
N LEU A 424 -15.45 -22.12 -17.34
CA LEU A 424 -14.33 -23.05 -17.35
C LEU A 424 -13.95 -23.54 -15.94
N ALA A 425 -14.12 -22.69 -14.92
CA ALA A 425 -13.80 -23.02 -13.53
C ALA A 425 -14.55 -22.11 -12.55
N ASN A 426 -14.71 -22.59 -11.31
CA ASN A 426 -15.24 -21.80 -10.20
C ASN A 426 -14.10 -21.24 -9.34
N LEU A 427 -14.31 -20.04 -8.79
CA LEU A 427 -13.41 -19.30 -7.91
C LEU A 427 -14.16 -18.87 -6.64
N PRO A 428 -13.45 -18.53 -5.54
CA PRO A 428 -14.09 -17.98 -4.35
C PRO A 428 -14.96 -16.74 -4.65
N THR A 429 -16.11 -16.61 -3.98
CA THR A 429 -16.96 -15.42 -4.07
C THR A 429 -16.24 -14.17 -3.57
N ARG A 430 -16.23 -13.13 -4.39
CA ARG A 430 -15.74 -11.81 -3.98
C ARG A 430 -16.71 -11.18 -2.98
N ARG A 431 -16.16 -10.47 -1.98
CA ARG A 431 -16.93 -9.70 -1.00
C ARG A 431 -16.47 -8.24 -0.99
N ALA A 432 -17.46 -7.35 -1.08
CA ALA A 432 -17.33 -5.90 -1.01
C ALA A 432 -16.64 -5.23 -2.21
N CYS A 433 -16.43 -3.92 -2.12
CA CYS A 433 -16.06 -3.03 -3.21
C CYS A 433 -14.65 -3.18 -3.80
N THR A 434 -13.85 -4.17 -3.40
CA THR A 434 -12.45 -4.27 -3.82
C THR A 434 -12.31 -4.66 -5.28
N ARG A 435 -11.48 -3.96 -6.04
CA ARG A 435 -11.08 -4.36 -7.39
C ARG A 435 -10.36 -5.72 -7.34
N ALA A 436 -10.61 -6.57 -8.34
CA ALA A 436 -9.80 -7.75 -8.59
C ALA A 436 -8.60 -7.38 -9.46
N THR A 437 -7.42 -7.84 -9.09
CA THR A 437 -6.17 -7.60 -9.81
C THR A 437 -5.43 -8.92 -10.02
N GLY A 438 -4.51 -8.99 -10.97
CA GLY A 438 -3.75 -10.23 -11.24
C GLY A 438 -2.26 -9.98 -11.45
N CYS A 439 -1.49 -11.06 -11.34
CA CYS A 439 -0.09 -11.16 -11.75
C CYS A 439 0.13 -12.46 -12.54
N ALA A 440 1.36 -12.85 -12.86
CA ALA A 440 1.62 -14.00 -13.73
C ALA A 440 0.93 -15.32 -13.30
N ASP A 441 0.82 -15.62 -12.00
CA ASP A 441 0.30 -16.90 -11.50
C ASP A 441 -0.93 -16.77 -10.58
N SER A 442 -1.43 -15.54 -10.37
CA SER A 442 -2.41 -15.29 -9.31
C SER A 442 -3.41 -14.19 -9.64
N ILE A 443 -4.59 -14.32 -9.05
CA ILE A 443 -5.63 -13.29 -8.96
C ILE A 443 -5.84 -12.90 -7.50
N PHE A 444 -5.93 -11.60 -7.21
CA PHE A 444 -6.13 -11.06 -5.88
C PHE A 444 -7.47 -10.32 -5.79
N TYR A 445 -8.23 -10.60 -4.74
CA TYR A 445 -9.40 -9.81 -4.35
C TYR A 445 -9.77 -10.11 -2.90
N ARG A 446 -10.79 -9.44 -2.38
CA ARG A 446 -11.28 -9.67 -1.02
C ARG A 446 -12.39 -10.72 -0.98
N THR A 447 -12.31 -11.62 -0.01
CA THR A 447 -13.40 -12.51 0.41
C THR A 447 -13.74 -12.28 1.89
N THR A 448 -14.49 -13.18 2.52
CA THR A 448 -14.70 -13.17 3.97
C THR A 448 -13.38 -13.44 4.68
N GLY A 449 -12.90 -12.50 5.51
CA GLY A 449 -11.69 -12.69 6.33
C GLY A 449 -10.43 -12.01 5.79
N GLY A 450 -10.46 -11.39 4.61
CA GLY A 450 -9.35 -10.59 4.09
C GLY A 450 -9.14 -10.73 2.59
N THR A 451 -7.92 -10.42 2.14
CA THR A 451 -7.47 -10.69 0.78
C THR A 451 -7.31 -12.19 0.57
N VAL A 452 -7.72 -12.69 -0.58
CA VAL A 452 -7.33 -14.00 -1.09
C VAL A 452 -6.40 -13.84 -2.29
N ARG A 453 -5.47 -14.77 -2.41
CA ARG A 453 -4.67 -15.03 -3.60
C ARG A 453 -5.16 -16.32 -4.22
N VAL A 454 -5.79 -16.24 -5.39
CA VAL A 454 -6.26 -17.38 -6.15
C VAL A 454 -5.19 -17.77 -7.16
N MET A 455 -4.67 -18.98 -7.06
CA MET A 455 -3.68 -19.53 -7.97
C MET A 455 -4.34 -19.86 -9.32
N THR A 456 -3.76 -19.39 -10.42
CA THR A 456 -4.38 -19.55 -11.75
C THR A 456 -4.24 -20.96 -12.30
N ALA A 457 -3.24 -21.71 -11.83
CA ALA A 457 -2.96 -23.08 -12.28
C ALA A 457 -4.07 -24.07 -11.90
N ASP A 458 -4.64 -23.94 -10.70
CA ASP A 458 -5.58 -24.93 -10.14
C ASP A 458 -6.80 -24.31 -9.44
N ALA A 459 -6.95 -22.98 -9.47
CA ALA A 459 -7.99 -22.22 -8.78
C ALA A 459 -8.01 -22.38 -7.24
N SER A 460 -6.93 -22.90 -6.64
CA SER A 460 -6.76 -22.91 -5.18
C SER A 460 -6.64 -21.48 -4.65
N ALA A 461 -7.08 -21.24 -3.41
CA ALA A 461 -7.08 -19.90 -2.82
C ALA A 461 -6.43 -19.89 -1.45
N GLU A 462 -5.48 -18.98 -1.25
CA GLU A 462 -4.80 -18.73 0.01
C GLU A 462 -5.24 -17.39 0.61
N HIS A 463 -5.50 -17.37 1.92
CA HIS A 463 -5.77 -16.13 2.65
C HIS A 463 -4.48 -15.36 2.95
N ILE A 464 -4.40 -14.12 2.48
CA ILE A 464 -3.38 -13.15 2.88
C ILE A 464 -3.98 -12.29 3.99
N ALA A 465 -4.15 -12.88 5.17
CA ALA A 465 -4.72 -12.21 6.34
C ALA A 465 -3.61 -11.66 7.28
N PRO A 466 -3.83 -10.52 7.97
CA PRO A 466 -5.03 -9.70 7.99
C PRO A 466 -4.88 -8.47 7.08
N MET A 467 -4.68 -8.65 5.77
CA MET A 467 -4.58 -7.54 4.81
C MET A 467 -5.88 -7.37 4.03
N ARG A 468 -6.27 -6.11 3.80
CA ARG A 468 -7.44 -5.74 3.00
C ARG A 468 -6.99 -4.79 1.88
N PRO A 469 -7.34 -5.06 0.61
CA PRO A 469 -7.03 -4.13 -0.47
C PRO A 469 -7.97 -2.92 -0.40
N PRO A 470 -7.50 -1.72 -0.77
CA PRO A 470 -8.37 -0.57 -0.96
C PRO A 470 -9.37 -0.82 -2.09
N CYS A 471 -10.53 -0.18 -2.02
CA CYS A 471 -11.62 -0.52 -2.93
C CYS A 471 -11.34 -0.10 -4.38
N GLN A 472 -10.73 1.08 -4.58
CA GLN A 472 -10.33 1.56 -5.89
C GLN A 472 -9.15 0.79 -6.45
N ASP A 473 -8.07 0.60 -5.70
CA ASP A 473 -6.81 0.08 -6.27
C ASP A 473 -6.79 -1.45 -6.41
N GLY A 474 -7.30 -2.19 -5.43
CA GLY A 474 -7.05 -3.64 -5.34
C GLY A 474 -5.67 -3.95 -4.74
N VAL A 475 -5.08 -5.09 -5.09
CA VAL A 475 -3.68 -5.40 -4.78
C VAL A 475 -2.81 -5.01 -5.97
N ILE A 476 -1.92 -4.05 -5.82
CA ILE A 476 -1.06 -3.61 -6.91
C ILE A 476 0.17 -4.51 -6.97
N VAL A 477 0.51 -5.02 -8.14
CA VAL A 477 1.70 -5.87 -8.33
C VAL A 477 2.66 -5.18 -9.31
N ALA A 478 3.83 -4.78 -8.81
CA ALA A 478 4.87 -4.12 -9.59
C ALA A 478 6.23 -4.23 -8.90
N HIS A 479 7.31 -4.19 -9.68
CA HIS A 479 8.70 -4.24 -9.21
C HIS A 479 9.00 -5.46 -8.30
N GLY A 480 8.35 -6.61 -8.56
CA GLY A 480 8.52 -7.85 -7.80
C GLY A 480 7.84 -7.87 -6.43
N HIS A 481 6.94 -6.93 -6.15
CA HIS A 481 6.24 -6.81 -4.88
C HIS A 481 4.73 -6.70 -5.06
N ALA A 482 3.99 -6.98 -4.00
CA ALA A 482 2.56 -6.72 -3.89
C ALA A 482 2.29 -5.61 -2.86
N TYR A 483 1.43 -4.66 -3.20
CA TYR A 483 1.13 -3.48 -2.39
C TYR A 483 -0.34 -3.40 -1.98
N TRP A 484 -0.57 -3.00 -0.72
CA TRP A 484 -1.88 -2.67 -0.16
C TRP A 484 -1.86 -1.29 0.50
N GLY A 485 -3.03 -0.68 0.58
CA GLY A 485 -3.26 0.50 1.42
C GLY A 485 -2.79 1.81 0.77
N PRO A 486 -2.70 2.91 1.55
CA PRO A 486 -3.26 3.18 2.89
C PRO A 486 -4.72 2.78 3.12
N TRP A 487 -5.12 2.73 4.40
CA TRP A 487 -6.42 2.20 4.79
C TRP A 487 -7.55 3.24 4.78
N MET A 488 -8.50 3.06 3.86
CA MET A 488 -9.68 3.93 3.68
C MET A 488 -10.93 3.52 4.50
N CYS A 489 -11.11 2.23 4.80
CA CYS A 489 -12.39 1.65 5.25
C CYS A 489 -12.27 0.92 6.60
N GLY A 490 -13.01 1.32 7.64
CA GLY A 490 -12.89 0.73 8.99
C GLY A 490 -13.49 -0.66 9.25
N CYS A 491 -13.81 -1.46 8.22
CA CYS A 491 -14.50 -2.74 8.43
C CYS A 491 -13.49 -3.89 8.59
N GLN A 492 -13.63 -4.68 9.66
CA GLN A 492 -12.80 -5.83 10.06
C GLN A 492 -11.38 -5.49 10.55
N LEU A 493 -10.78 -6.44 11.27
CA LEU A 493 -9.38 -6.38 11.73
C LEU A 493 -8.45 -6.46 10.51
N SER A 494 -7.69 -5.40 10.25
CA SER A 494 -6.69 -5.37 9.19
C SER A 494 -5.46 -4.59 9.62
N LEU A 495 -4.30 -4.94 9.06
CA LEU A 495 -3.14 -4.05 9.11
C LEU A 495 -3.49 -2.73 8.41
N TYR A 496 -3.03 -1.63 8.98
CA TYR A 496 -3.15 -0.27 8.44
C TYR A 496 -1.82 0.16 7.82
N GLY A 497 -1.79 1.30 7.14
CA GLY A 497 -0.59 1.72 6.42
C GLY A 497 -0.55 1.32 4.96
N HIS A 498 0.52 1.76 4.32
CA HIS A 498 1.00 1.27 3.04
C HIS A 498 1.85 0.02 3.30
N ILE A 499 1.44 -1.12 2.76
CA ILE A 499 2.00 -2.42 3.06
C ILE A 499 2.59 -3.00 1.79
N ALA A 500 3.83 -3.50 1.86
CA ALA A 500 4.44 -4.26 0.79
C ALA A 500 4.82 -5.66 1.25
N LEU A 501 4.52 -6.65 0.40
CA LEU A 501 5.03 -8.00 0.52
C LEU A 501 5.96 -8.32 -0.66
N ALA A 502 6.98 -9.13 -0.38
CA ALA A 502 7.91 -9.67 -1.37
C ALA A 502 7.91 -11.21 -1.32
N PRO A 503 8.29 -11.90 -2.40
CA PRO A 503 8.59 -13.32 -2.38
C PRO A 503 9.67 -13.66 -1.34
N VAL A 504 9.53 -14.81 -0.70
CA VAL A 504 10.61 -15.42 0.07
C VAL A 504 11.57 -16.09 -0.91
N GLY A 505 12.84 -15.69 -0.92
CA GLY A 505 13.87 -16.28 -1.79
C GLY A 505 14.11 -17.77 -1.54
N GLU A 506 14.53 -18.50 -2.58
CA GLU A 506 14.97 -19.90 -2.46
C GLU A 506 16.15 -20.01 -1.49
N GLY A 507 16.08 -20.94 -0.52
CA GLY A 507 17.10 -21.10 0.53
C GLY A 507 16.90 -20.22 1.77
N ALA A 508 15.74 -19.57 1.93
CA ALA A 508 15.39 -18.88 3.17
C ALA A 508 15.57 -19.80 4.38
N VAL A 509 16.32 -19.31 5.37
CA VAL A 509 16.84 -20.11 6.47
C VAL A 509 15.71 -20.78 7.26
N THR A 510 15.62 -22.11 7.17
CA THR A 510 14.58 -22.93 7.81
C THR A 510 14.98 -23.43 9.21
N SER A 511 16.27 -23.36 9.56
CA SER A 511 16.78 -23.68 10.90
C SER A 511 17.99 -22.82 11.24
N VAL A 512 18.05 -22.32 12.47
CA VAL A 512 19.15 -21.49 12.95
C VAL A 512 19.56 -21.93 14.35
N GLU A 513 20.87 -22.04 14.56
CA GLU A 513 21.50 -22.09 15.87
C GLU A 513 21.15 -20.81 16.64
N PRO A 514 20.44 -20.89 17.78
CA PRO A 514 20.13 -19.72 18.59
C PRO A 514 21.41 -18.98 18.98
N ALA A 515 21.45 -17.67 18.73
CA ALA A 515 22.53 -16.84 19.23
C ALA A 515 22.20 -16.42 20.67
N HIS A 516 22.98 -16.96 21.60
CA HIS A 516 22.89 -16.64 23.01
C HIS A 516 24.11 -15.81 23.43
N TRP A 517 23.84 -14.74 24.16
CA TRP A 517 24.88 -13.95 24.83
C TRP A 517 24.58 -13.90 26.32
N THR A 518 25.60 -14.13 27.13
CA THR A 518 25.56 -13.96 28.59
C THR A 518 26.59 -12.94 29.02
N ALA A 519 26.21 -12.12 29.99
CA ALA A 519 27.14 -11.29 30.73
C ALA A 519 27.99 -12.16 31.68
N SER A 520 29.13 -11.64 32.10
CA SER A 520 29.87 -12.20 33.24
C SER A 520 29.00 -12.14 34.50
N GLN A 521 28.95 -13.23 35.27
CA GLN A 521 28.13 -13.32 36.50
C GLN A 521 26.63 -13.10 36.26
N TYR A 522 26.09 -13.67 35.18
CA TYR A 522 24.65 -13.63 34.88
C TYR A 522 23.80 -14.45 35.86
N ASP A 523 24.40 -15.39 36.59
CA ASP A 523 23.75 -16.22 37.61
C ASP A 523 23.62 -15.54 38.97
N VAL A 524 24.52 -14.60 39.28
CA VAL A 524 24.52 -13.88 40.54
C VAL A 524 23.66 -12.64 40.37
N VAL A 525 22.53 -12.59 41.08
CA VAL A 525 21.60 -11.44 41.08
C VAL A 525 21.29 -10.98 42.49
N GLN A 526 21.14 -9.67 42.68
CA GLN A 526 20.65 -9.10 43.93
C GLN A 526 19.16 -9.45 44.13
N PRO A 527 18.76 -9.92 45.31
CA PRO A 527 17.35 -10.22 45.58
C PRO A 527 16.46 -8.99 45.42
N LEU A 528 15.38 -9.14 44.65
CA LEU A 528 14.36 -8.11 44.50
C LEU A 528 13.41 -8.09 45.70
N HIS A 529 13.28 -9.23 46.41
CA HIS A 529 12.32 -9.42 47.50
C HIS A 529 10.86 -9.22 47.06
N ALA A 530 10.50 -9.76 45.89
CA ALA A 530 9.11 -9.75 45.42
C ALA A 530 8.21 -10.58 46.35
N ASP A 531 7.01 -10.09 46.63
CA ASP A 531 6.00 -10.74 47.44
C ASP A 531 4.89 -11.40 46.58
N GLN A 532 3.94 -12.09 47.22
CA GLN A 532 2.82 -12.73 46.49
C GLN A 532 1.70 -11.75 46.09
N ALA A 533 1.68 -10.55 46.65
CA ALA A 533 0.73 -9.50 46.30
C ALA A 533 1.24 -8.63 45.14
N ASP A 534 2.53 -8.71 44.81
CA ASP A 534 3.17 -8.02 43.71
C ASP A 534 2.62 -8.43 42.34
N TRP A 535 2.56 -7.45 41.44
CA TRP A 535 2.14 -7.63 40.05
C TRP A 535 3.37 -7.86 39.19
N THR A 536 3.94 -9.06 39.31
CA THR A 536 5.22 -9.44 38.67
C THR A 536 5.13 -9.55 37.15
N THR A 537 3.93 -9.68 36.57
CA THR A 537 3.71 -9.73 35.12
C THR A 537 2.47 -8.93 34.71
N TYR A 538 2.23 -8.81 33.39
CA TYR A 538 1.03 -8.13 32.87
C TYR A 538 -0.25 -8.71 33.46
N ARG A 539 -1.12 -7.85 34.00
CA ARG A 539 -2.38 -8.23 34.68
C ARG A 539 -2.15 -9.13 35.90
N ALA A 540 -1.20 -8.73 36.75
CA ALA A 540 -0.79 -9.33 38.03
C ALA A 540 0.14 -10.54 37.93
N ASP A 541 -0.28 -11.60 37.22
CA ASP A 541 0.41 -12.90 37.21
C ASP A 541 0.37 -13.58 35.83
N ASN A 542 1.03 -14.74 35.70
CA ASN A 542 1.08 -15.50 34.44
C ASN A 542 -0.31 -15.96 33.95
N ALA A 543 -1.30 -16.04 34.85
CA ALA A 543 -2.69 -16.34 34.51
C ALA A 543 -3.49 -15.10 34.08
N ARG A 544 -2.88 -13.90 34.19
CA ARG A 544 -3.48 -12.59 33.90
C ARG A 544 -4.76 -12.38 34.72
N SER A 545 -4.71 -12.66 36.01
CA SER A 545 -5.86 -12.69 36.91
C SER A 545 -6.53 -11.31 37.13
N ASP A 546 -5.81 -10.20 36.93
CA ASP A 546 -6.22 -8.83 37.28
C ASP A 546 -6.60 -8.65 38.75
N GLN A 547 -6.05 -9.47 39.65
CA GLN A 547 -6.40 -9.42 41.07
C GLN A 547 -5.15 -9.22 41.93
N ALA A 548 -5.34 -8.46 43.00
CA ALA A 548 -4.39 -8.35 44.10
C ALA A 548 -5.13 -8.70 45.41
N PRO A 549 -4.49 -9.38 46.36
CA PRO A 549 -5.06 -9.59 47.69
C PRO A 549 -5.11 -8.31 48.53
N ALA A 550 -4.56 -7.20 48.03
CA ALA A 550 -4.47 -5.93 48.74
C ALA A 550 -5.85 -5.28 48.98
N ALA A 551 -6.12 -4.90 50.23
CA ALA A 551 -7.27 -4.09 50.57
C ALA A 551 -7.03 -2.64 50.16
N LEU A 552 -7.91 -2.08 49.33
CA LEU A 552 -7.85 -0.67 48.97
C LEU A 552 -8.46 0.21 50.07
N PRO A 553 -7.85 1.37 50.39
CA PRO A 553 -8.47 2.32 51.30
C PRO A 553 -9.77 2.87 50.67
N SER A 554 -10.73 3.26 51.50
CA SER A 554 -12.01 3.84 51.05
C SER A 554 -11.84 5.16 50.29
N LYS A 555 -10.69 5.82 50.41
CA LYS A 555 -10.30 7.01 49.68
C LYS A 555 -8.86 6.86 49.19
N ALA A 556 -8.66 7.00 47.89
CA ALA A 556 -7.33 7.06 47.27
C ALA A 556 -6.91 8.54 47.10
N GLU A 557 -5.64 8.82 47.34
CA GLU A 557 -5.02 10.13 47.11
C GLU A 557 -3.76 9.95 46.26
N LEU A 558 -3.41 10.96 45.47
CA LEU A 558 -2.22 10.92 44.63
C LEU A 558 -0.97 10.93 45.51
N SER A 559 -0.22 9.82 45.53
CA SER A 559 1.05 9.73 46.26
C SER A 559 2.18 10.42 45.49
N TRP A 560 2.37 10.04 44.23
CA TRP A 560 3.37 10.63 43.34
C TRP A 560 2.90 10.55 41.88
N GLN A 561 3.51 11.38 41.04
CA GLN A 561 3.38 11.34 39.59
C GLN A 561 4.72 11.64 38.96
N THR A 562 5.08 10.88 37.92
CA THR A 562 6.28 11.12 37.13
C THR A 562 5.94 11.16 35.65
N GLN A 563 6.64 12.00 34.90
CA GLN A 563 6.48 12.07 33.44
C GLN A 563 7.48 11.10 32.80
N VAL A 564 6.99 10.00 32.25
CA VAL A 564 7.80 9.06 31.49
C VAL A 564 7.60 9.31 30.00
N ASN A 565 8.69 9.62 29.29
CA ASN A 565 8.80 9.80 27.83
C ASN A 565 7.48 10.17 27.10
N ALA A 566 7.17 11.47 27.03
CA ALA A 566 5.90 11.97 26.51
C ALA A 566 5.66 11.68 25.01
N GLN A 567 6.67 11.20 24.29
CA GLN A 567 6.63 10.95 22.85
C GLN A 567 6.40 9.48 22.50
N GLN A 568 6.49 8.57 23.47
CA GLN A 568 6.39 7.14 23.24
C GLN A 568 5.22 6.52 23.98
N LEU A 569 4.67 5.47 23.39
CA LEU A 569 3.67 4.65 24.07
C LEU A 569 4.38 3.77 25.11
N LEU A 570 3.96 3.89 26.36
CA LEU A 570 4.41 3.08 27.48
C LEU A 570 3.71 1.73 27.49
N THR A 571 4.40 0.72 28.00
CA THR A 571 3.77 -0.53 28.41
C THR A 571 2.93 -0.32 29.66
N ALA A 572 2.04 -1.27 29.96
CA ALA A 572 1.48 -1.33 31.30
C ALA A 572 2.62 -1.50 32.35
N PRO A 573 2.49 -0.91 33.54
CA PRO A 573 3.45 -1.09 34.61
C PRO A 573 3.34 -2.49 35.22
N VAL A 574 4.47 -2.99 35.73
CA VAL A 574 4.53 -4.14 36.65
C VAL A 574 5.21 -3.69 37.93
N THR A 575 4.81 -4.25 39.07
CA THR A 575 5.32 -3.85 40.39
C THR A 575 5.84 -5.07 41.13
N ALA A 576 7.07 -4.99 41.62
CA ALA A 576 7.67 -6.07 42.40
C ALA A 576 8.78 -5.55 43.32
N GLY A 577 8.79 -6.00 44.58
CA GLY A 577 9.89 -5.71 45.50
C GLY A 577 10.13 -4.23 45.74
N ASN A 578 9.06 -3.44 45.88
CA ASN A 578 9.07 -1.98 46.01
C ASN A 578 9.58 -1.20 44.77
N PHE A 579 9.61 -1.84 43.60
CA PHE A 579 9.86 -1.18 42.33
C PHE A 579 8.61 -1.13 41.45
N VAL A 580 8.53 -0.10 40.62
CA VAL A 580 7.61 -0.01 39.48
C VAL A 580 8.42 -0.03 38.19
N PHE A 581 8.17 -1.01 37.34
CA PHE A 581 8.85 -1.16 36.06
C PHE A 581 7.93 -0.81 34.90
N VAL A 582 8.45 0.00 33.98
CA VAL A 582 7.80 0.33 32.72
C VAL A 582 8.81 0.25 31.59
N ALA A 583 8.31 -0.02 30.39
CA ALA A 583 9.11 0.07 29.18
C ALA A 583 8.38 0.88 28.10
N ASP A 584 9.08 1.22 27.02
CA ASP A 584 8.51 2.01 25.94
C ASP A 584 8.94 1.55 24.53
N ARG A 585 8.29 2.13 23.52
CA ARG A 585 8.55 1.85 22.11
C ARG A 585 9.88 2.39 21.57
N SER A 586 10.64 3.15 22.35
CA SER A 586 12.03 3.47 22.02
C SER A 586 13.01 2.39 22.47
N GLY A 587 12.55 1.40 23.24
CA GLY A 587 13.37 0.33 23.80
C GLY A 587 13.97 0.68 25.17
N THR A 588 13.45 1.73 25.82
CA THR A 588 13.88 2.12 27.16
C THR A 588 13.09 1.35 28.22
N ILE A 589 13.78 0.88 29.25
CA ILE A 589 13.22 0.25 30.44
C ILE A 589 13.58 1.15 31.62
N THR A 590 12.59 1.54 32.43
CA THR A 590 12.82 2.37 33.62
C THR A 590 12.23 1.69 34.84
N ALA A 591 13.02 1.63 35.91
CA ALA A 591 12.57 1.22 37.23
C ALA A 591 12.48 2.43 38.15
N PHE A 592 11.32 2.59 38.78
CA PHE A 592 11.06 3.61 39.78
C PHE A 592 10.95 2.98 41.16
N ASP A 593 11.26 3.75 42.19
CA ASP A 593 10.83 3.41 43.56
C ASP A 593 9.37 3.78 43.81
N LEU A 594 8.90 3.51 45.03
CA LEU A 594 7.55 3.85 45.48
C LEU A 594 7.31 5.36 45.69
N ASP A 595 8.33 6.21 45.53
CA ASP A 595 8.23 7.67 45.56
C ASP A 595 8.23 8.27 44.14
N GLY A 596 8.34 7.43 43.09
CA GLY A 596 8.36 7.85 41.70
C GLY A 596 9.73 8.31 41.18
N ASN A 597 10.81 8.09 41.93
CA ASN A 597 12.18 8.41 41.50
C ASN A 597 12.76 7.28 40.65
N ALA A 598 13.35 7.62 39.50
CA ALA A 598 14.03 6.64 38.66
C ALA A 598 15.28 6.10 39.39
N ARG A 599 15.30 4.79 39.65
CA ARG A 599 16.43 4.10 40.29
C ARG A 599 17.45 3.65 39.27
N TRP A 600 16.99 3.17 38.12
CA TRP A 600 17.84 2.83 37.00
C TRP A 600 17.07 2.87 35.68
N THR A 601 17.83 2.96 34.59
CA THR A 601 17.33 2.88 33.22
C THR A 601 18.22 1.93 32.41
N ALA A 602 17.61 1.10 31.58
CA ALA A 602 18.30 0.23 30.63
C ALA A 602 17.73 0.43 29.22
N GLN A 603 18.54 0.10 28.20
CA GLN A 603 18.16 0.26 26.80
C GLN A 603 18.39 -1.04 26.04
N VAL A 604 17.43 -1.40 25.18
CA VAL A 604 17.56 -2.48 24.19
C VAL A 604 17.43 -1.90 22.77
N PRO A 605 17.99 -2.55 21.72
CA PRO A 605 18.09 -1.97 20.39
C PRO A 605 16.80 -2.13 19.55
N GLY A 606 15.62 -2.14 20.20
CA GLY A 606 14.32 -2.26 19.55
C GLY A 606 13.15 -1.92 20.47
N ALA A 607 12.00 -1.59 19.88
CA ALA A 607 10.79 -1.22 20.62
C ALA A 607 10.31 -2.34 21.55
N ILE A 608 9.87 -2.01 22.76
CA ILE A 608 9.22 -2.96 23.68
C ILE A 608 7.71 -2.74 23.59
N TYR A 609 6.97 -3.79 23.22
CA TYR A 609 5.53 -3.71 22.96
C TYR A 609 4.65 -4.22 24.11
N SER A 610 5.19 -5.10 24.95
CA SER A 610 4.50 -5.73 26.09
C SER A 610 5.18 -5.35 27.40
N ALA A 611 4.41 -5.42 28.49
CA ALA A 611 4.94 -5.14 29.83
C ALA A 611 6.12 -6.08 30.17
N PRO A 612 7.10 -5.60 30.97
CA PRO A 612 8.15 -6.47 31.49
C PRO A 612 7.59 -7.62 32.34
N SER A 613 8.35 -8.71 32.47
CA SER A 613 8.03 -9.83 33.36
C SER A 613 9.13 -10.02 34.39
N ILE A 614 8.76 -10.16 35.65
CA ILE A 614 9.67 -10.39 36.77
C ILE A 614 9.65 -11.86 37.16
N ALA A 615 10.82 -12.50 37.18
CA ALA A 615 10.97 -13.87 37.65
C ALA A 615 12.37 -14.09 38.21
N GLN A 616 12.47 -14.74 39.38
CA GLN A 616 13.76 -15.11 40.00
C GLN A 616 14.72 -13.91 40.10
N ASP A 617 14.21 -12.77 40.61
CA ASP A 617 14.94 -11.50 40.76
C ASP A 617 15.45 -10.86 39.43
N ARG A 618 14.89 -11.30 38.30
CA ARG A 618 15.24 -10.81 36.96
C ARG A 618 14.05 -10.12 36.32
N LEU A 619 14.34 -9.08 35.55
CA LEU A 619 13.40 -8.45 34.63
C LEU A 619 13.66 -8.96 33.21
N VAL A 620 12.62 -9.43 32.54
CA VAL A 620 12.67 -9.98 31.18
C VAL A 620 11.76 -9.17 30.26
N VAL A 621 12.26 -8.84 29.07
CA VAL A 621 11.50 -8.16 28.02
C VAL A 621 11.72 -8.77 26.64
N GLY A 622 10.66 -8.86 25.85
CA GLY A 622 10.72 -9.09 24.40
C GLY A 622 10.81 -7.77 23.66
N ALA A 623 11.67 -7.69 22.64
CA ALA A 623 11.89 -6.47 21.88
C ALA A 623 11.76 -6.65 20.36
N GLY A 624 11.51 -5.52 19.68
CA GLY A 624 11.41 -5.40 18.23
C GLY A 624 12.71 -5.71 17.49
N ASP A 625 13.83 -5.93 18.17
CA ASP A 625 15.08 -6.42 17.57
C ASP A 625 15.08 -7.95 17.35
N GLY A 626 13.99 -8.64 17.73
CA GLY A 626 13.84 -10.08 17.59
C GLY A 626 14.52 -10.88 18.71
N CYS A 627 14.86 -10.22 19.81
CA CYS A 627 15.48 -10.84 20.98
C CYS A 627 14.61 -10.71 22.23
N VAL A 628 14.85 -11.64 23.16
CA VAL A 628 14.46 -11.53 24.56
C VAL A 628 15.71 -11.10 25.35
N HIS A 629 15.54 -10.11 26.22
CA HIS A 629 16.61 -9.55 27.05
C HIS A 629 16.28 -9.72 28.52
N ALA A 630 17.29 -10.03 29.34
CA ALA A 630 17.14 -10.09 30.78
C ALA A 630 18.13 -9.20 31.51
N PHE A 631 17.63 -8.61 32.59
CA PHE A 631 18.34 -7.69 33.46
C PHE A 631 18.16 -8.10 34.92
N GLU A 632 19.12 -7.76 35.75
CA GLU A 632 18.96 -7.79 37.21
C GLU A 632 17.91 -6.74 37.61
N ALA A 633 16.83 -7.16 38.26
CA ALA A 633 15.67 -6.29 38.46
C ALA A 633 15.96 -5.08 39.37
N THR A 634 16.89 -5.21 40.33
CA THR A 634 17.21 -4.13 41.27
C THR A 634 18.16 -3.07 40.71
N THR A 635 19.01 -3.42 39.72
CA THR A 635 20.09 -2.55 39.23
C THR A 635 19.99 -2.19 37.75
N GLY A 636 19.21 -2.93 36.97
CA GLY A 636 19.17 -2.81 35.50
C GLY A 636 20.41 -3.38 34.81
N ARG A 637 21.28 -4.12 35.51
CA ARG A 637 22.47 -4.74 34.92
C ARG A 637 22.06 -5.81 33.91
N PRO A 638 22.57 -5.78 32.65
CA PRO A 638 22.24 -6.80 31.66
C PRO A 638 22.83 -8.16 32.07
N LEU A 639 22.02 -9.21 31.96
CA LEU A 639 22.39 -10.57 32.35
C LEU A 639 22.57 -11.47 31.14
N TRP A 640 21.58 -11.51 30.24
CA TRP A 640 21.65 -12.30 29.03
C TRP A 640 20.73 -11.75 27.95
N ARG A 641 20.98 -12.19 26.72
CA ARG A 641 20.18 -11.93 25.55
C ARG A 641 20.04 -13.21 24.74
N TYR A 642 18.82 -13.47 24.30
CA TYR A 642 18.48 -14.64 23.49
C TYR A 642 17.79 -14.20 22.19
N ARG A 643 18.38 -14.51 21.04
CA ARG A 643 17.77 -14.22 19.73
C ARG A 643 16.73 -15.29 19.40
N VAL A 644 15.45 -14.88 19.38
CA VAL A 644 14.33 -15.74 18.95
C VAL A 644 14.17 -15.70 17.44
N ALA A 645 14.43 -14.54 16.82
CA ALA A 645 14.40 -14.40 15.38
C ALA A 645 15.39 -15.38 14.70
N PRO A 646 15.00 -16.03 13.59
CA PRO A 646 15.89 -16.95 12.89
C PRO A 646 17.15 -16.21 12.43
N THR A 647 17.02 -15.05 11.78
CA THR A 647 18.16 -14.25 11.34
C THR A 647 18.01 -12.80 11.80
N THR A 648 19.09 -12.03 11.70
CA THR A 648 19.08 -10.60 12.08
C THR A 648 18.75 -9.75 10.87
N GLN A 649 17.56 -9.93 10.30
CA GLN A 649 17.05 -9.11 9.18
C GLN A 649 16.09 -8.05 9.70
N ARG A 650 16.37 -6.78 9.39
CA ARG A 650 15.50 -5.66 9.73
C ARG A 650 14.76 -5.13 8.52
N ILE A 651 13.50 -4.78 8.72
CA ILE A 651 12.61 -4.17 7.74
C ILE A 651 12.08 -2.82 8.25
N PRO A 652 11.72 -1.89 7.35
CA PRO A 652 11.05 -0.64 7.70
C PRO A 652 9.61 -0.89 8.18
N ILE A 653 9.27 -0.37 9.36
CA ILE A 653 7.92 -0.35 9.92
C ILE A 653 7.67 1.06 10.47
N TYR A 654 6.85 1.85 9.78
CA TYR A 654 6.46 3.23 10.15
C TYR A 654 7.65 4.13 10.52
N GLY A 655 8.69 4.13 9.67
CA GLY A 655 9.92 4.90 9.88
C GLY A 655 10.94 4.25 10.81
N LYS A 656 10.63 3.08 11.40
CA LYS A 656 11.53 2.32 12.27
C LYS A 656 12.18 1.15 11.54
N LEU A 657 13.42 0.82 11.88
CA LEU A 657 14.00 -0.49 11.53
C LEU A 657 13.70 -1.50 12.64
N VAL A 658 12.90 -2.50 12.32
CA VAL A 658 12.44 -3.55 13.24
C VAL A 658 12.87 -4.90 12.67
N SER A 659 13.21 -5.87 13.53
CA SER A 659 13.38 -7.26 13.09
C SER A 659 12.16 -7.71 12.30
N ARG A 660 12.38 -8.43 11.20
CA ARG A 660 11.32 -9.10 10.45
C ARG A 660 10.53 -10.09 11.32
N TRP A 661 11.16 -10.60 12.37
CA TRP A 661 10.55 -11.44 13.40
C TRP A 661 10.71 -10.75 14.76
N PRO A 662 9.89 -9.72 15.06
CA PRO A 662 9.95 -9.04 16.34
C PRO A 662 9.40 -9.93 17.46
N VAL A 663 9.94 -9.83 18.67
CA VAL A 663 9.31 -10.42 19.86
C VAL A 663 8.29 -9.42 20.38
N ALA A 664 7.07 -9.48 19.83
CA ALA A 664 6.00 -8.52 20.10
C ALA A 664 5.01 -8.97 21.21
N GLY A 665 5.20 -10.16 21.78
CA GLY A 665 4.35 -10.73 22.83
C GLY A 665 5.04 -10.80 24.19
N GLY A 666 4.23 -10.86 25.25
CA GLY A 666 4.64 -10.98 26.65
C GLY A 666 3.60 -11.71 27.47
#